data_AF-A0A955VSX9-F1
#
_entry.id   AF-A0A955VSX9-F1
#
_cell.length_a   1.000
_cell.length_b   1.000
_cell.length_c   1.000
_cell.angle_alpha   90.00
_cell.angle_beta   90.00
_cell.angle_gamma   90.00
#
_symmetry.space_group_name_H-M   'P 1'
#
loop_
_entity.id
_entity.type
_entity.pdbx_description
1 polymer ?
#
loop_
_entity_poly.entity_id
_entity_poly.type
_entity_poly.pdbx_seq_one_letter_code
_entity_poly.pdbx_strand_id
1 'polypeptide(L)'
;MDVRPARAAVLAHAGPETHVALSTTLVVDGETPISLFRKVAGADADAFLLESVEGGELMGRYSFLGTGAAGSLRYADGIATTTDENGVVSSPCADPLDALGAWLRRYQVLADPGLPRFTGGAVGFLGFDCAARFEPVPLPAEAVDGLPEAHLLFTESLCIYDHVARRVICVVHARLDGDRGAAWDAAAARLAALVDVVLAPVAPEPGFPLVPVDPAALPLRATRTPADYEAAVRRAQQAIAAGEVFQVVPSQRFIVEADVDPLALYRSLRALNPSPYMFLLRFADHAVVGASPEVLVRVEGDDVLVRPIAGTRPRGATPAADAALAADAALAPRASVRPPRVGGPRRDATVITGPDGREQACARQPSPHDAPLNARVVSDGRPVHADRQLALHPIKTLTQQRLDPTQGCSARHRRSLPSSPAGRPMLRGDMPSSDHPRHPQQDRSRATVDAILDAAASLLAELGPTGTTNNRIAERAGVSLRSIHYHFGDKKALYRALGDRFTAAMRATVTAAVPQMATLPLGRLLPEGIGALLRRLGEDPVLRGVLHATALPPRDFAAIDAFERELAMLLAMLIQAHPVLRVRCPDPAWSARVVVRAAAGLTVRTLALEPELVGTDRFRAELMRLIDGYFGGSFIASAEPRPVQG
;
A
#
# COMPACT_ATOMS: atom_id res chain seq x y z
N MET A 1 33.21 0.12 24.42
CA MET A 1 32.04 0.01 23.52
C MET A 1 30.79 0.11 24.36
N ASP A 2 29.80 0.92 23.96
CA ASP A 2 28.50 0.99 24.66
C ASP A 2 27.58 -0.10 24.07
N VAL A 3 27.48 -1.24 24.78
CA VAL A 3 26.72 -2.42 24.31
C VAL A 3 25.31 -2.40 24.89
N ARG A 4 24.32 -2.43 24.01
CA ARG A 4 22.90 -2.34 24.36
C ARG A 4 22.13 -3.55 23.85
N PRO A 5 21.26 -4.17 24.66
CA PRO A 5 21.02 -3.92 26.08
C PRO A 5 22.19 -4.35 26.97
N ALA A 6 22.39 -3.63 28.08
CA ALA A 6 23.49 -3.86 29.01
C ALA A 6 23.36 -5.23 29.72
N ARG A 7 24.49 -5.93 29.90
CA ARG A 7 24.58 -7.29 30.47
C ARG A 7 23.70 -7.52 31.71
N ALA A 8 23.75 -6.60 32.68
CA ALA A 8 22.96 -6.70 33.92
C ALA A 8 21.44 -6.64 33.69
N ALA A 9 20.98 -5.83 32.73
CA ALA A 9 19.56 -5.75 32.37
C ALA A 9 19.09 -7.02 31.65
N VAL A 10 19.93 -7.61 30.78
CA VAL A 10 19.65 -8.88 30.10
C VAL A 10 19.52 -10.01 31.12
N LEU A 11 20.51 -10.20 31.99
CA LEU A 11 20.53 -11.29 32.95
C LEU A 11 19.39 -11.23 33.98
N ALA A 12 18.88 -10.03 34.28
CA ALA A 12 17.75 -9.83 35.18
C ALA A 12 16.36 -10.12 34.57
N HIS A 13 16.21 -10.07 33.24
CA HIS A 13 14.89 -10.15 32.57
C HIS A 13 14.77 -11.28 31.53
N ALA A 14 15.86 -11.89 31.08
CA ALA A 14 15.81 -13.01 30.15
C ALA A 14 15.17 -14.25 30.78
N GLY A 15 14.32 -14.93 30.01
CA GLY A 15 13.85 -16.29 30.33
C GLY A 15 14.87 -17.35 29.87
N PRO A 16 14.52 -18.65 29.96
CA PRO A 16 15.11 -19.67 29.09
C PRO A 16 14.92 -19.29 27.62
N GLU A 17 15.80 -19.77 26.73
CA GLU A 17 15.63 -19.73 25.25
C GLU A 17 15.45 -18.32 24.63
N THR A 18 15.62 -17.27 25.43
CA THR A 18 15.47 -15.88 25.00
C THR A 18 16.57 -15.51 24.02
N HIS A 19 16.19 -14.94 22.86
CA HIS A 19 17.13 -14.32 21.95
C HIS A 19 17.11 -12.81 22.14
N VAL A 20 18.29 -12.18 22.17
CA VAL A 20 18.41 -10.73 22.33
C VAL A 20 19.43 -10.14 21.36
N ALA A 21 19.03 -9.08 20.67
CA ALA A 21 19.91 -8.33 19.78
C ALA A 21 20.83 -7.42 20.60
N LEU A 22 22.11 -7.79 20.74
CA LEU A 22 23.15 -6.87 21.23
C LEU A 22 23.50 -5.90 20.10
N SER A 23 23.72 -4.64 20.45
CA SER A 23 23.97 -3.58 19.49
C SER A 23 24.93 -2.53 20.02
N THR A 24 25.56 -1.83 19.08
CA THR A 24 26.36 -0.62 19.29
C THR A 24 26.19 0.29 18.08
N THR A 25 26.34 1.60 18.26
CA THR A 25 26.17 2.59 17.18
C THR A 25 27.42 3.44 17.03
N LEU A 26 27.93 3.53 15.80
CA LEU A 26 29.13 4.29 15.45
C LEU A 26 28.77 5.37 14.43
N VAL A 27 29.25 6.61 14.65
CA VAL A 27 29.23 7.64 13.61
C VAL A 27 30.30 7.27 12.57
N VAL A 28 29.89 7.19 11.30
CA VAL A 28 30.73 6.75 10.18
C VAL A 28 30.37 7.56 8.94
N ASP A 29 30.46 8.88 9.05
CA ASP A 29 30.02 9.83 8.02
C ASP A 29 30.91 9.87 6.77
N GLY A 30 32.13 9.31 6.84
CA GLY A 30 32.97 8.97 5.69
C GLY A 30 32.67 7.62 5.04
N GLU A 31 31.81 6.78 5.62
CA GLU A 31 31.46 5.46 5.08
C GLU A 31 30.17 5.49 4.25
N THR A 32 30.04 4.50 3.37
CA THR A 32 28.86 4.24 2.55
C THR A 32 28.43 2.77 2.69
N PRO A 33 27.18 2.39 2.35
CA PRO A 33 26.80 0.98 2.32
C PRO A 33 27.68 0.11 1.40
N ILE A 34 28.24 0.69 0.32
CA ILE A 34 29.16 0.00 -0.59
C ILE A 34 30.52 -0.26 0.07
N SER A 35 31.12 0.73 0.74
CA SER A 35 32.40 0.56 1.43
C SER A 35 32.27 -0.38 2.63
N LEU A 36 31.19 -0.26 3.40
CA LEU A 36 30.88 -1.19 4.50
C LEU A 36 30.65 -2.62 3.99
N PHE A 37 29.94 -2.82 2.88
CA PHE A 37 29.77 -4.15 2.29
C PHE A 37 31.12 -4.76 1.89
N ARG A 38 32.02 -3.97 1.28
CA ARG A 38 33.38 -4.43 0.94
C ARG A 38 34.22 -4.82 2.17
N LYS A 39 33.98 -4.24 3.36
CA LYS A 39 34.62 -4.66 4.62
C LYS A 39 33.98 -5.92 5.19
N VAL A 40 32.65 -5.95 5.29
CA VAL A 40 31.88 -7.00 5.99
C VAL A 40 31.79 -8.31 5.21
N ALA A 41 31.68 -8.25 3.88
CA ALA A 41 31.47 -9.43 3.04
C ALA A 41 32.76 -10.19 2.74
N GLY A 42 33.93 -9.54 2.78
CA GLY A 42 35.18 -10.13 2.29
C GLY A 42 35.14 -10.56 0.82
N ALA A 43 36.13 -11.34 0.38
CA ALA A 43 36.17 -11.89 -0.98
C ALA A 43 35.14 -13.01 -1.17
N ASP A 44 35.23 -14.08 -0.38
CA ASP A 44 34.62 -15.37 -0.71
C ASP A 44 33.38 -15.75 0.14
N ALA A 45 32.96 -14.90 1.07
CA ALA A 45 31.86 -15.24 1.99
C ALA A 45 30.47 -14.92 1.43
N ASP A 46 29.51 -15.79 1.77
CA ASP A 46 28.06 -15.57 1.60
C ASP A 46 27.63 -14.26 2.27
N ALA A 47 27.09 -13.33 1.49
CA ALA A 47 26.81 -11.97 1.93
C ALA A 47 25.65 -11.30 1.19
N PHE A 48 25.02 -10.32 1.84
CA PHE A 48 23.95 -9.51 1.23
C PHE A 48 24.17 -8.01 1.43
N LEU A 49 23.65 -7.22 0.49
CA LEU A 49 23.39 -5.79 0.61
C LEU A 49 21.97 -5.52 0.12
N LEU A 50 21.14 -4.94 0.98
CA LEU A 50 19.77 -4.52 0.69
C LEU A 50 19.68 -3.00 0.85
N GLU A 51 19.21 -2.31 -0.19
CA GLU A 51 18.94 -0.86 -0.15
C GLU A 51 17.55 -0.57 -0.72
N SER A 52 17.03 0.63 -0.46
CA SER A 52 15.70 1.05 -0.90
C SER A 52 15.74 2.49 -1.39
N VAL A 53 15.01 2.81 -2.46
CA VAL A 53 14.86 4.18 -2.96
C VAL A 53 13.37 4.57 -2.99
N GLU A 54 12.99 5.51 -2.13
CA GLU A 54 11.66 6.10 -2.11
C GLU A 54 11.52 7.15 -3.22
N GLY A 55 10.41 7.06 -3.98
CA GLY A 55 10.08 8.03 -5.03
C GLY A 55 11.03 8.11 -6.22
N GLY A 56 12.03 7.22 -6.33
CA GLY A 56 13.02 7.19 -7.42
C GLY A 56 14.21 8.15 -7.23
N GLU A 57 14.19 9.00 -6.18
CA GLU A 57 15.20 10.04 -5.94
C GLU A 57 15.73 10.07 -4.50
N LEU A 58 14.95 9.60 -3.51
CA LEU A 58 15.31 9.64 -2.10
C LEU A 58 15.77 8.27 -1.62
N MET A 59 17.00 8.15 -1.13
CA MET A 59 17.43 6.92 -0.47
C MET A 59 16.58 6.67 0.78
N GLY A 60 16.03 5.46 0.90
CA GLY A 60 15.33 4.99 2.08
C GLY A 60 16.26 5.02 3.30
N ARG A 61 15.70 5.24 4.49
CA ARG A 61 16.51 5.60 5.68
C ARG A 61 17.61 4.59 6.03
N TYR A 62 17.41 3.30 5.75
CA TYR A 62 18.32 2.23 6.13
C TYR A 62 18.79 1.40 4.93
N SER A 63 20.09 1.16 4.84
CA SER A 63 20.67 0.04 4.09
C SER A 63 21.07 -1.06 5.06
N PHE A 64 20.83 -2.33 4.71
CA PHE A 64 21.14 -3.50 5.54
C PHE A 64 22.19 -4.35 4.83
N LEU A 65 23.24 -4.74 5.53
CA LEU A 65 24.29 -5.61 5.00
C LEU A 65 24.80 -6.57 6.06
N GLY A 66 25.12 -7.79 5.66
CA GLY A 66 25.54 -8.84 6.57
C GLY A 66 25.98 -10.10 5.82
N THR A 67 26.35 -11.13 6.57
CA THR A 67 26.82 -12.41 6.05
C THR A 67 25.92 -13.57 6.47
N GLY A 68 26.03 -14.70 5.76
CA GLY A 68 25.44 -15.99 6.13
C GLY A 68 26.16 -16.72 7.26
N ALA A 69 26.81 -15.99 8.17
CA ALA A 69 27.69 -16.58 9.20
C ALA A 69 26.95 -17.41 10.28
N ALA A 70 25.61 -17.35 10.33
CA ALA A 70 24.79 -18.23 11.17
C ALA A 70 24.20 -19.42 10.39
N GLY A 71 24.57 -19.58 9.11
CA GLY A 71 24.15 -20.69 8.26
C GLY A 71 23.39 -20.29 7.00
N SER A 72 22.80 -21.29 6.34
CA SER A 72 21.96 -21.10 5.15
C SER A 72 20.94 -22.24 4.97
N LEU A 73 19.91 -21.99 4.17
CA LEU A 73 18.97 -22.98 3.65
C LEU A 73 19.01 -22.92 2.12
N ARG A 74 19.49 -24.00 1.50
CA ARG A 74 19.42 -24.25 0.05
C ARG A 74 18.37 -25.31 -0.23
N TYR A 75 17.49 -25.08 -1.20
CA TYR A 75 16.43 -26.02 -1.59
C TYR A 75 16.47 -26.29 -3.10
N ALA A 76 16.49 -27.56 -3.48
CA ALA A 76 16.41 -28.00 -4.87
C ALA A 76 15.89 -29.45 -4.93
N ASP A 77 15.14 -29.80 -5.96
CA ASP A 77 14.69 -31.16 -6.28
C ASP A 77 13.90 -31.86 -5.16
N GLY A 78 13.28 -31.08 -4.26
CA GLY A 78 12.59 -31.61 -3.08
C GLY A 78 13.52 -31.98 -1.91
N ILE A 79 14.77 -31.52 -1.92
CA ILE A 79 15.73 -31.66 -0.82
C ILE A 79 16.00 -30.28 -0.21
N ALA A 80 15.79 -30.17 1.11
CA ALA A 80 16.27 -29.03 1.90
C ALA A 80 17.63 -29.36 2.51
N THR A 81 18.63 -28.55 2.18
CA THR A 81 19.97 -28.58 2.79
C THR A 81 20.13 -27.36 3.68
N THR A 82 20.20 -27.57 4.99
CA THR A 82 20.48 -26.53 5.98
C THR A 82 21.91 -26.65 6.49
N THR A 83 22.62 -25.52 6.53
CA THR A 83 23.89 -25.37 7.25
C THR A 83 23.61 -24.56 8.52
N ASP A 84 24.07 -25.00 9.69
CA ASP A 84 24.10 -24.23 10.94
C ASP A 84 25.34 -24.59 11.80
N GLU A 85 25.41 -24.20 13.08
CA GLU A 85 26.60 -24.47 13.91
C GLU A 85 26.91 -25.97 14.12
N ASN A 86 25.95 -26.85 13.81
CA ASN A 86 26.09 -28.30 13.91
C ASN A 86 26.61 -28.94 12.60
N GLY A 87 26.85 -28.15 11.55
CA GLY A 87 27.31 -28.59 10.24
C GLY A 87 26.21 -28.54 9.17
N VAL A 88 26.30 -29.45 8.19
CA VAL A 88 25.38 -29.51 7.03
C VAL A 88 24.45 -30.71 7.16
N VAL A 89 23.14 -30.46 7.05
CA VAL A 89 22.08 -31.48 7.09
C VAL A 89 21.23 -31.37 5.83
N SER A 90 21.18 -32.42 5.02
CA SER A 90 20.28 -32.54 3.85
C SER A 90 19.15 -33.51 4.15
N SER A 91 17.91 -33.14 3.83
CA SER A 91 16.72 -33.96 4.08
C SER A 91 15.63 -33.76 3.01
N PRO A 92 14.84 -34.81 2.68
CA PRO A 92 13.66 -34.65 1.83
C PRO A 92 12.65 -33.69 2.45
N CYS A 93 12.17 -32.74 1.66
CA CYS A 93 11.31 -31.65 2.10
C CYS A 93 10.32 -31.27 0.99
N ALA A 94 9.02 -31.33 1.30
CA ALA A 94 7.98 -31.06 0.31
C ALA A 94 7.78 -29.57 0.04
N ASP A 95 8.01 -28.72 1.04
CA ASP A 95 7.81 -27.27 1.01
C ASP A 95 9.03 -26.57 1.66
N PRO A 96 9.78 -25.71 0.95
CA PRO A 96 10.92 -24.99 1.52
C PRO A 96 10.54 -24.07 2.70
N LEU A 97 9.28 -23.65 2.80
CA LEU A 97 8.77 -22.85 3.90
C LEU A 97 8.68 -23.64 5.22
N ASP A 98 8.49 -24.96 5.18
CA ASP A 98 8.52 -25.79 6.39
C ASP A 98 9.94 -25.85 6.98
N ALA A 99 10.96 -26.02 6.14
CA ALA A 99 12.37 -25.99 6.55
C ALA A 99 12.76 -24.60 7.08
N LEU A 100 12.37 -23.53 6.36
CA LEU A 100 12.59 -22.15 6.78
C LEU A 100 11.89 -21.85 8.12
N GLY A 101 10.64 -22.28 8.29
CA GLY A 101 9.87 -22.13 9.52
C GLY A 101 10.42 -22.94 10.69
N ALA A 102 10.98 -24.14 10.43
CA ALA A 102 11.66 -24.95 11.44
C ALA A 102 12.95 -24.30 11.95
N TRP A 103 13.66 -23.53 11.12
CA TRP A 103 14.77 -22.69 11.57
C TRP A 103 14.28 -21.42 12.28
N LEU A 104 13.36 -20.65 11.67
CA LEU A 104 12.86 -19.39 12.22
C LEU A 104 12.17 -19.54 13.58
N ARG A 105 11.46 -20.66 13.84
CA ARG A 105 10.84 -20.93 15.15
C ARG A 105 11.84 -21.03 16.32
N ARG A 106 13.14 -21.23 16.04
CA ARG A 106 14.20 -21.15 17.06
C ARG A 106 14.34 -19.71 17.59
N TYR A 107 14.15 -18.69 16.73
CA TYR A 107 14.55 -17.30 16.98
C TYR A 107 13.44 -16.41 17.56
N GLN A 108 13.16 -16.52 18.86
CA GLN A 108 12.29 -15.57 19.56
C GLN A 108 13.07 -14.37 20.11
N VAL A 109 13.23 -13.36 19.26
CA VAL A 109 13.97 -12.12 19.53
C VAL A 109 13.13 -11.13 20.34
N LEU A 110 13.65 -10.66 21.47
CA LEU A 110 13.07 -9.51 22.18
C LEU A 110 13.22 -8.22 21.35
N ALA A 111 12.10 -7.59 21.02
CA ALA A 111 12.07 -6.36 20.24
C ALA A 111 12.56 -5.14 21.05
N ASP A 112 13.60 -4.46 20.55
CA ASP A 112 14.08 -3.18 21.07
C ASP A 112 13.48 -2.01 20.24
N PRO A 113 12.64 -1.14 20.81
CA PRO A 113 12.10 0.04 20.14
C PRO A 113 13.15 1.06 19.65
N GLY A 114 14.40 0.97 20.13
CA GLY A 114 15.54 1.77 19.69
C GLY A 114 16.20 1.27 18.40
N LEU A 115 15.91 0.03 17.96
CA LEU A 115 16.50 -0.58 16.77
C LEU A 115 15.59 -0.49 15.51
N PRO A 116 16.17 -0.58 14.30
CA PRO A 116 15.40 -0.72 13.06
C PRO A 116 14.55 -2.00 13.03
N ARG A 117 13.51 -2.03 12.19
CA ARG A 117 12.52 -3.14 12.10
C ARG A 117 13.11 -4.51 11.74
N PHE A 118 14.28 -4.54 11.11
CA PHE A 118 14.99 -5.77 10.77
C PHE A 118 16.36 -5.75 11.46
N THR A 119 16.59 -6.73 12.33
CA THR A 119 17.81 -6.88 13.14
C THR A 119 18.49 -8.22 12.92
N GLY A 120 17.96 -9.10 12.06
CA GLY A 120 18.42 -10.47 11.86
C GLY A 120 17.28 -11.36 11.35
N GLY A 121 17.60 -12.59 10.92
CA GLY A 121 16.64 -13.56 10.37
C GLY A 121 17.18 -14.27 9.13
N ALA A 122 16.31 -14.51 8.14
CA ALA A 122 16.67 -15.11 6.86
C ALA A 122 16.63 -14.07 5.72
N VAL A 123 17.64 -14.07 4.85
CA VAL A 123 17.77 -13.15 3.70
C VAL A 123 18.16 -13.94 2.46
N GLY A 124 17.37 -13.86 1.39
CA GLY A 124 17.64 -14.61 0.16
C GLY A 124 16.50 -14.56 -0.84
N PHE A 125 16.33 -15.64 -1.61
CA PHE A 125 15.27 -15.76 -2.61
C PHE A 125 14.49 -17.08 -2.51
N LEU A 126 13.23 -17.01 -2.94
CA LEU A 126 12.41 -18.15 -3.35
C LEU A 126 12.19 -18.00 -4.86
N GLY A 127 12.50 -19.03 -5.63
CA GLY A 127 12.30 -19.06 -7.08
C GLY A 127 10.82 -19.16 -7.45
N PHE A 128 10.50 -18.87 -8.71
CA PHE A 128 9.13 -19.02 -9.22
C PHE A 128 8.65 -20.47 -9.15
N ASP A 129 9.55 -21.43 -9.38
CA ASP A 129 9.24 -22.84 -9.48
C ASP A 129 8.80 -23.47 -8.14
N CYS A 130 9.13 -22.83 -7.00
CA CYS A 130 8.55 -23.14 -5.70
C CYS A 130 7.00 -23.08 -5.71
N ALA A 131 6.39 -22.35 -6.65
CA ALA A 131 4.93 -22.34 -6.82
C ALA A 131 4.35 -23.75 -7.05
N ALA A 132 5.10 -24.66 -7.66
CA ALA A 132 4.68 -26.06 -7.86
C ALA A 132 4.69 -26.90 -6.57
N ARG A 133 5.22 -26.37 -5.46
CA ARG A 133 5.12 -26.96 -4.12
C ARG A 133 3.80 -26.60 -3.43
N PHE A 134 3.20 -25.45 -3.79
CA PHE A 134 1.95 -24.94 -3.21
C PHE A 134 0.70 -25.23 -4.07
N GLU A 135 0.86 -25.28 -5.39
CA GLU A 135 -0.21 -25.41 -6.39
C GLU A 135 0.18 -26.47 -7.45
N PRO A 136 -0.78 -27.19 -8.07
CA PRO A 136 -0.49 -28.22 -9.06
C PRO A 136 -0.15 -27.61 -10.44
N VAL A 137 0.99 -26.91 -10.51
CA VAL A 137 1.51 -26.26 -11.71
C VAL A 137 2.57 -27.14 -12.37
N PRO A 138 2.46 -27.48 -13.67
CA PRO A 138 3.49 -28.22 -14.37
C PRO A 138 4.72 -27.33 -14.62
N LEU A 139 5.88 -27.76 -14.11
CA LEU A 139 7.17 -27.12 -14.41
C LEU A 139 7.71 -27.58 -15.77
N PRO A 140 8.61 -26.80 -16.41
CA PRO A 140 9.40 -27.27 -17.54
C PRO A 140 10.30 -28.45 -17.15
N ALA A 141 10.62 -29.32 -18.11
CA ALA A 141 11.57 -30.42 -17.89
C ALA A 141 13.05 -29.98 -17.85
N GLU A 142 13.33 -28.76 -18.32
CA GLU A 142 14.65 -28.12 -18.28
C GLU A 142 14.66 -27.03 -17.20
N ALA A 143 15.43 -27.25 -16.14
CA ALA A 143 15.68 -26.26 -15.09
C ALA A 143 16.67 -25.17 -15.56
N VAL A 144 17.03 -24.25 -14.67
CA VAL A 144 18.18 -23.36 -14.89
C VAL A 144 19.42 -24.00 -14.28
N ASP A 145 20.34 -24.47 -15.12
CA ASP A 145 21.58 -25.12 -14.68
C ASP A 145 22.29 -24.30 -13.57
N GLY A 146 22.62 -24.96 -12.47
CA GLY A 146 23.36 -24.40 -11.34
C GLY A 146 22.54 -23.61 -10.30
N LEU A 147 21.31 -23.17 -10.61
CA LEU A 147 20.50 -22.39 -9.66
C LEU A 147 19.53 -23.27 -8.84
N PRO A 148 19.48 -23.14 -7.50
CA PRO A 148 18.51 -23.83 -6.66
C PRO A 148 17.10 -23.21 -6.76
N GLU A 149 16.06 -23.98 -6.42
CA GLU A 149 14.68 -23.49 -6.27
C GLU A 149 14.59 -22.38 -5.21
N ALA A 150 15.37 -22.47 -4.12
CA ALA A 150 15.52 -21.38 -3.15
C ALA A 150 16.91 -21.39 -2.50
N HIS A 151 17.37 -20.19 -2.09
CA HIS A 151 18.57 -20.04 -1.27
C HIS A 151 18.42 -18.86 -0.32
N LEU A 152 18.56 -19.11 0.99
CA LEU A 152 18.47 -18.09 2.04
C LEU A 152 19.67 -18.18 2.98
N LEU A 153 20.28 -17.03 3.26
CA LEU A 153 21.31 -16.86 4.28
C LEU A 153 20.67 -16.61 5.64
N PHE A 154 21.18 -17.27 6.67
CA PHE A 154 20.81 -17.02 8.05
C PHE A 154 21.77 -16.01 8.67
N THR A 155 21.20 -14.92 9.19
CA THR A 155 21.99 -13.76 9.64
C THR A 155 21.63 -13.36 11.08
N GLU A 156 22.53 -13.71 11.99
CA GLU A 156 22.57 -13.20 13.37
C GLU A 156 23.42 -11.93 13.51
N SER A 157 24.20 -11.56 12.50
CA SER A 157 25.20 -10.50 12.58
C SER A 157 25.16 -9.62 11.34
N LEU A 158 24.82 -8.34 11.51
CA LEU A 158 24.64 -7.39 10.42
C LEU A 158 24.99 -5.95 10.82
N CYS A 159 25.28 -5.14 9.80
CA CYS A 159 25.44 -3.71 9.91
C CYS A 159 24.24 -3.00 9.25
N ILE A 160 23.66 -2.04 9.96
CA ILE A 160 22.52 -1.24 9.49
C ILE A 160 22.96 0.21 9.37
N TYR A 161 23.04 0.73 8.15
CA TYR A 161 23.49 2.10 7.88
C TYR A 161 22.29 3.07 7.86
N ASP A 162 22.23 4.00 8.80
CA ASP A 162 21.18 5.02 8.96
C ASP A 162 21.58 6.28 8.18
N HIS A 163 21.17 6.38 6.91
CA HIS A 163 21.54 7.46 5.98
C HIS A 163 21.24 8.86 6.51
N VAL A 164 20.15 9.00 7.29
CA VAL A 164 19.71 10.28 7.85
C VAL A 164 20.62 10.73 8.99
N ALA A 165 21.14 9.78 9.78
CA ALA A 165 21.96 10.04 10.96
C ALA A 165 23.47 9.74 10.76
N ARG A 166 23.89 9.36 9.53
CA ARG A 166 25.27 9.09 9.12
C ARG A 166 26.05 8.18 10.08
N ARG A 167 25.40 7.10 10.47
CA ARG A 167 25.86 6.17 11.50
C ARG A 167 25.53 4.74 11.11
N VAL A 168 26.37 3.81 11.53
CA VAL A 168 26.11 2.37 11.42
C VAL A 168 25.74 1.82 12.78
N ILE A 169 24.70 1.00 12.80
CA ILE A 169 24.29 0.21 13.95
C ILE A 169 24.81 -1.19 13.67
N CYS A 170 25.82 -1.63 14.40
CA CYS A 170 26.27 -3.02 14.37
C CYS A 170 25.37 -3.81 15.32
N VAL A 171 24.84 -4.95 14.88
CA VAL A 171 23.92 -5.79 15.65
C VAL A 171 24.38 -7.24 15.58
N VAL A 172 24.38 -7.94 16.72
CA VAL A 172 24.67 -9.36 16.88
C VAL A 172 23.65 -9.99 17.83
N HIS A 173 23.04 -11.10 17.46
CA HIS A 173 22.12 -11.82 18.36
C HIS A 173 22.87 -12.68 19.38
N ALA A 174 22.42 -12.66 20.64
CA ALA A 174 22.77 -13.66 21.63
C ALA A 174 21.58 -14.59 21.83
N ARG A 175 21.79 -15.90 21.60
CA ARG A 175 20.92 -16.96 22.12
C ARG A 175 21.30 -17.19 23.59
N LEU A 176 20.34 -17.17 24.50
CA LEU A 176 20.59 -17.28 25.95
C LEU A 176 20.18 -18.65 26.52
N ASP A 177 20.53 -19.70 25.77
CA ASP A 177 20.51 -21.09 26.21
C ASP A 177 21.69 -21.41 27.15
N GLY A 178 21.44 -22.23 28.18
CA GLY A 178 22.45 -22.59 29.18
C GLY A 178 22.97 -21.39 29.99
N ASP A 179 24.29 -21.16 29.97
CA ASP A 179 24.93 -20.04 30.68
C ASP A 179 24.74 -18.72 29.90
N ARG A 180 23.67 -18.02 30.26
CA ARG A 180 23.31 -16.69 29.75
C ARG A 180 24.43 -15.65 29.92
N GLY A 181 25.30 -15.81 30.92
CA GLY A 181 26.44 -14.92 31.14
C GLY A 181 27.49 -15.11 30.06
N ALA A 182 27.97 -16.36 29.91
CA ALA A 182 28.93 -16.72 28.87
C ALA A 182 28.38 -16.44 27.45
N ALA A 183 27.09 -16.69 27.22
CA ALA A 183 26.44 -16.42 25.95
C ALA A 183 26.37 -14.92 25.60
N TRP A 184 26.06 -14.05 26.57
CA TRP A 184 26.13 -12.59 26.37
C TRP A 184 27.56 -12.14 26.10
N ASP A 185 28.54 -12.66 26.85
CA ASP A 185 29.96 -12.29 26.67
C ASP A 185 30.49 -12.73 25.30
N ALA A 186 30.12 -13.92 24.82
CA ALA A 186 30.48 -14.41 23.48
C ALA A 186 29.82 -13.57 22.36
N ALA A 187 28.56 -13.15 22.52
CA ALA A 187 27.91 -12.25 21.58
C ALA A 187 28.49 -10.83 21.61
N ALA A 188 28.91 -10.33 22.78
CA ALA A 188 29.61 -9.05 22.90
C ALA A 188 31.01 -9.10 22.25
N ALA A 189 31.70 -10.24 22.30
CA ALA A 189 32.95 -10.47 21.57
C ALA A 189 32.74 -10.50 20.05
N ARG A 190 31.71 -11.20 19.56
CA ARG A 190 31.30 -11.16 18.13
C ARG A 190 30.97 -9.72 17.67
N LEU A 191 30.26 -8.95 18.51
CA LEU A 191 29.94 -7.55 18.23
C LEU A 191 31.20 -6.65 18.18
N ALA A 192 32.20 -6.91 19.03
CA ALA A 192 33.47 -6.19 18.99
C ALA A 192 34.24 -6.46 17.69
N ALA A 193 34.36 -7.73 17.28
CA ALA A 193 34.98 -8.09 16.01
C ALA A 193 34.27 -7.46 14.80
N LEU A 194 32.93 -7.38 14.81
CA LEU A 194 32.17 -6.67 13.77
C LEU A 194 32.44 -5.16 13.76
N VAL A 195 32.64 -4.55 14.93
CA VAL A 195 33.08 -3.14 15.04
C VAL A 195 34.49 -2.94 14.49
N ASP A 196 35.43 -3.84 14.78
CA ASP A 196 36.80 -3.76 14.26
C ASP A 196 36.82 -3.87 12.73
N VAL A 197 36.02 -4.76 12.15
CA VAL A 197 35.80 -4.86 10.69
C VAL A 197 35.20 -3.57 10.12
N VAL A 198 34.24 -2.94 10.80
CA VAL A 198 33.64 -1.67 10.37
C VAL A 198 34.62 -0.50 10.44
N LEU A 199 35.51 -0.47 11.43
CA LEU A 199 36.50 0.60 11.63
C LEU A 199 37.79 0.40 10.81
N ALA A 200 38.08 -0.81 10.34
CA ALA A 200 39.22 -1.10 9.48
C ALA A 200 39.20 -0.25 8.18
N PRO A 201 40.35 0.17 7.64
CA PRO A 201 40.39 0.92 6.38
C PRO A 201 39.90 0.06 5.22
N VAL A 202 38.96 0.57 4.40
CA VAL A 202 38.61 -0.07 3.13
C VAL A 202 39.74 0.13 2.12
N ALA A 203 40.07 -0.92 1.36
CA ALA A 203 41.05 -0.80 0.28
C ALA A 203 40.55 0.23 -0.77
N PRO A 204 41.36 1.23 -1.15
CA PRO A 204 40.97 2.21 -2.16
C PRO A 204 40.72 1.48 -3.48
N GLU A 205 39.69 1.92 -4.19
CA GLU A 205 39.24 1.29 -5.43
C GLU A 205 39.16 2.36 -6.52
N PRO A 206 39.67 2.11 -7.73
CA PRO A 206 39.48 3.04 -8.83
C PRO A 206 37.99 3.22 -9.14
N GLY A 207 37.58 4.44 -9.44
CA GLY A 207 36.23 4.69 -9.96
C GLY A 207 36.06 4.02 -11.32
N PHE A 208 35.06 3.15 -11.46
CA PHE A 208 34.74 2.52 -12.73
C PHE A 208 34.09 3.55 -13.67
N PRO A 209 34.61 3.77 -14.89
CA PRO A 209 33.99 4.67 -15.84
C PRO A 209 32.76 4.00 -16.46
N LEU A 210 31.63 4.73 -16.54
CA LEU A 210 30.44 4.31 -17.27
C LEU A 210 30.66 4.47 -18.79
N VAL A 211 31.53 3.63 -19.35
CA VAL A 211 31.79 3.57 -20.80
C VAL A 211 30.72 2.72 -21.47
N PRO A 212 30.09 3.18 -22.56
CA PRO A 212 29.26 2.32 -23.40
C PRO A 212 30.10 1.17 -23.98
N VAL A 213 29.79 -0.06 -23.59
CA VAL A 213 30.38 -1.25 -24.20
C VAL A 213 29.72 -1.47 -25.56
N ASP A 214 30.50 -1.89 -26.56
CA ASP A 214 29.96 -2.29 -27.87
C ASP A 214 29.03 -3.51 -27.69
N PRO A 215 27.75 -3.44 -28.08
CA PRO A 215 26.84 -4.59 -28.02
C PRO A 215 27.33 -5.81 -28.82
N ALA A 216 28.21 -5.64 -29.81
CA ALA A 216 28.84 -6.75 -30.52
C ALA A 216 29.90 -7.49 -29.68
N ALA A 217 30.48 -6.84 -28.66
CA ALA A 217 31.44 -7.44 -27.73
C ALA A 217 30.79 -8.21 -26.58
N LEU A 218 29.48 -8.04 -26.35
CA LEU A 218 28.68 -8.75 -25.35
C LEU A 218 27.45 -9.40 -26.00
N PRO A 219 27.62 -10.50 -26.76
CA PRO A 219 26.56 -11.11 -27.56
C PRO A 219 25.40 -11.63 -26.69
N LEU A 220 24.27 -10.93 -26.77
CA LEU A 220 23.05 -11.25 -26.03
C LEU A 220 22.26 -12.37 -26.72
N ARG A 221 22.09 -13.49 -26.02
CA ARG A 221 21.34 -14.68 -26.46
C ARG A 221 19.95 -14.71 -25.82
N ALA A 222 18.90 -14.62 -26.64
CA ALA A 222 17.53 -14.89 -26.21
C ALA A 222 17.24 -16.40 -26.19
N THR A 223 16.37 -16.84 -25.28
CA THR A 223 15.89 -18.24 -25.22
C THR A 223 14.75 -18.55 -26.18
N ARG A 224 14.28 -17.57 -26.96
CA ARG A 224 13.23 -17.69 -27.98
C ARG A 224 13.51 -16.76 -29.16
N THR A 225 13.06 -17.11 -30.36
CA THR A 225 13.01 -16.13 -31.46
C THR A 225 11.84 -15.16 -31.25
N PRO A 226 11.85 -13.98 -31.92
CA PRO A 226 10.68 -13.10 -31.93
C PRO A 226 9.40 -13.80 -32.37
N ALA A 227 9.48 -14.69 -33.37
CA ALA A 227 8.35 -15.44 -33.90
C ALA A 227 7.76 -16.43 -32.86
N ASP A 228 8.61 -17.08 -32.05
CA ASP A 228 8.17 -17.98 -30.97
C ASP A 228 7.51 -17.22 -29.82
N TYR A 229 8.06 -16.05 -29.48
CA TYR A 229 7.50 -15.18 -28.44
C TYR A 229 6.15 -14.60 -28.88
N GLU A 230 6.04 -14.10 -30.10
CA GLU A 230 4.75 -13.71 -30.70
C GLU A 230 3.76 -14.89 -30.75
N ALA A 231 4.21 -16.11 -31.09
CA ALA A 231 3.35 -17.28 -31.11
C ALA A 231 2.83 -17.63 -29.71
N ALA A 232 3.63 -17.41 -28.65
CA ALA A 232 3.16 -17.52 -27.27
C ALA A 232 2.14 -16.42 -26.91
N VAL A 233 2.34 -15.18 -27.38
CA VAL A 233 1.36 -14.08 -27.20
C VAL A 233 0.05 -14.36 -27.95
N ARG A 234 0.11 -14.92 -29.16
CA ARG A 234 -1.09 -15.35 -29.93
C ARG A 234 -1.86 -16.46 -29.20
N ARG A 235 -1.17 -17.46 -28.63
CA ARG A 235 -1.82 -18.50 -27.79
C ARG A 235 -2.44 -17.90 -26.53
N ALA A 236 -1.77 -16.95 -25.88
CA ALA A 236 -2.33 -16.21 -24.74
C ALA A 236 -3.62 -15.46 -25.10
N GLN A 237 -3.64 -14.75 -26.24
CA GLN A 237 -4.84 -14.07 -26.73
C GLN A 237 -5.98 -15.04 -27.06
N GLN A 238 -5.68 -16.22 -27.60
CA GLN A 238 -6.67 -17.28 -27.86
C GLN A 238 -7.29 -17.81 -26.56
N ALA A 239 -6.48 -18.11 -25.53
CA ALA A 239 -6.97 -18.54 -24.22
C ALA A 239 -7.82 -17.45 -23.51
N ILE A 240 -7.48 -16.17 -23.71
CA ILE A 240 -8.30 -15.04 -23.23
C ILE A 240 -9.63 -14.97 -23.97
N ALA A 241 -9.63 -15.10 -25.30
CA ALA A 241 -10.85 -15.09 -26.11
C ALA A 241 -11.78 -16.29 -25.84
N ALA A 242 -11.21 -17.45 -25.48
CA ALA A 242 -11.94 -18.64 -25.05
C ALA A 242 -12.51 -18.52 -23.62
N GLY A 243 -12.12 -17.50 -22.86
CA GLY A 243 -12.52 -17.32 -21.46
C GLY A 243 -11.76 -18.22 -20.46
N GLU A 244 -10.70 -18.91 -20.90
CA GLU A 244 -9.87 -19.73 -20.02
C GLU A 244 -9.07 -18.89 -19.03
N VAL A 245 -8.59 -17.71 -19.43
CA VAL A 245 -7.90 -16.77 -18.55
C VAL A 245 -8.28 -15.31 -18.81
N PHE A 246 -8.25 -14.46 -17.77
CA PHE A 246 -8.41 -13.00 -17.95
C PHE A 246 -7.13 -12.33 -18.47
N GLN A 247 -5.97 -12.82 -18.02
CA GLN A 247 -4.65 -12.28 -18.32
C GLN A 247 -3.61 -13.40 -18.12
N VAL A 248 -2.50 -13.32 -18.84
CA VAL A 248 -1.27 -14.09 -18.62
C VAL A 248 -0.08 -13.20 -18.99
N VAL A 249 1.06 -13.38 -18.33
CA VAL A 249 2.27 -12.56 -18.55
C VAL A 249 3.40 -13.47 -19.04
N PRO A 250 3.58 -13.63 -20.36
CA PRO A 250 4.61 -14.50 -20.92
C PRO A 250 6.00 -13.86 -20.81
N SER A 251 6.95 -14.56 -20.20
CA SER A 251 8.35 -14.15 -20.09
C SER A 251 9.24 -14.83 -21.13
N GLN A 252 10.48 -14.35 -21.24
CA GLN A 252 11.60 -15.02 -21.90
C GLN A 252 12.90 -14.64 -21.17
N ARG A 253 13.93 -15.48 -21.25
CA ARG A 253 15.25 -15.23 -20.66
C ARG A 253 16.22 -14.70 -21.72
N PHE A 254 16.95 -13.66 -21.37
CA PHE A 254 18.13 -13.18 -22.09
C PHE A 254 19.38 -13.59 -21.29
N ILE A 255 20.46 -13.92 -22.01
CA ILE A 255 21.70 -14.47 -21.46
C ILE A 255 22.86 -13.70 -22.10
N VAL A 256 23.85 -13.32 -21.31
CA VAL A 256 25.13 -12.78 -21.76
C VAL A 256 26.22 -13.55 -21.02
N GLU A 257 27.22 -14.03 -21.74
CA GLU A 257 28.36 -14.76 -21.18
C GLU A 257 29.51 -13.76 -21.00
N ALA A 258 29.81 -13.40 -19.75
CA ALA A 258 30.81 -12.39 -19.39
C ALA A 258 31.34 -12.62 -17.96
N ASP A 259 32.60 -12.26 -17.72
CA ASP A 259 33.19 -12.17 -16.38
C ASP A 259 32.82 -10.82 -15.75
N VAL A 260 32.07 -10.84 -14.66
CA VAL A 260 31.45 -9.64 -14.07
C VAL A 260 31.39 -9.78 -12.54
N ASP A 261 32.07 -8.88 -11.82
CA ASP A 261 31.90 -8.72 -10.37
C ASP A 261 30.43 -8.35 -10.05
N PRO A 262 29.72 -9.16 -9.23
CA PRO A 262 28.35 -8.85 -8.79
C PRO A 262 28.21 -7.50 -8.11
N LEU A 263 29.25 -7.00 -7.43
CA LEU A 263 29.23 -5.68 -6.79
C LEU A 263 29.38 -4.54 -7.82
N ALA A 264 30.22 -4.67 -8.84
CA ALA A 264 30.29 -3.75 -9.97
C ALA A 264 28.97 -3.71 -10.77
N LEU A 265 28.34 -4.87 -11.00
CA LEU A 265 27.01 -4.94 -11.60
C LEU A 265 25.96 -4.25 -10.72
N TYR A 266 25.96 -4.50 -9.41
CA TYR A 266 25.08 -3.83 -8.45
C TYR A 266 25.26 -2.31 -8.47
N ARG A 267 26.52 -1.83 -8.43
CA ARG A 267 26.85 -0.40 -8.46
C ARG A 267 26.43 0.27 -9.77
N SER A 268 26.52 -0.45 -10.89
CA SER A 268 26.05 0.02 -12.20
C SER A 268 24.52 0.12 -12.25
N LEU A 269 23.80 -0.92 -11.80
CA LEU A 269 22.33 -0.91 -11.69
C LEU A 269 21.83 0.19 -10.73
N ARG A 270 22.51 0.37 -9.59
CA ARG A 270 22.23 1.41 -8.59
C ARG A 270 22.43 2.84 -9.13
N ALA A 271 23.33 3.03 -10.09
CA ALA A 271 23.56 4.32 -10.75
C ALA A 271 22.57 4.60 -11.88
N LEU A 272 22.12 3.56 -12.60
CA LEU A 272 21.24 3.68 -13.77
C LEU A 272 19.75 3.64 -13.41
N ASN A 273 19.31 2.68 -12.60
CA ASN A 273 17.90 2.50 -12.22
C ASN A 273 17.70 2.29 -10.70
N PRO A 274 18.09 3.28 -9.86
CA PRO A 274 17.81 3.28 -8.42
C PRO A 274 16.33 2.99 -8.13
N SER A 275 16.08 1.90 -7.41
CA SER A 275 14.75 1.30 -7.25
C SER A 275 14.34 1.10 -5.78
N PRO A 276 13.03 0.95 -5.49
CA PRO A 276 12.50 0.75 -4.14
C PRO A 276 13.03 -0.49 -3.41
N TYR A 277 13.47 -1.53 -4.15
CA TYR A 277 14.06 -2.74 -3.61
C TYR A 277 15.33 -3.09 -4.41
N MET A 278 16.46 -2.51 -4.01
CA MET A 278 17.78 -2.86 -4.54
C MET A 278 18.36 -4.02 -3.71
N PHE A 279 18.91 -5.03 -4.38
CA PHE A 279 19.56 -6.15 -3.71
C PHE A 279 20.79 -6.66 -4.47
N LEU A 280 21.81 -7.01 -3.68
CA LEU A 280 22.89 -7.91 -4.05
C LEU A 280 22.84 -9.05 -3.03
N LEU A 281 22.58 -10.27 -3.51
CA LEU A 281 22.72 -11.52 -2.76
C LEU A 281 23.91 -12.25 -3.38
N ARG A 282 24.99 -12.49 -2.62
CA ARG A 282 26.15 -13.24 -3.05
C ARG A 282 26.23 -14.54 -2.26
N PHE A 283 26.31 -15.65 -2.97
CA PHE A 283 26.51 -16.99 -2.45
C PHE A 283 27.82 -17.57 -3.02
N ALA A 284 28.36 -18.62 -2.41
CA ALA A 284 29.61 -19.24 -2.83
C ALA A 284 29.68 -19.69 -4.31
N ASP A 285 28.55 -20.07 -4.92
CA ASP A 285 28.47 -20.56 -6.31
C ASP A 285 27.59 -19.72 -7.26
N HIS A 286 26.88 -18.70 -6.76
CA HIS A 286 26.05 -17.81 -7.59
C HIS A 286 25.78 -16.46 -6.92
N ALA A 287 25.35 -15.47 -7.71
CA ALA A 287 24.89 -14.19 -7.18
C ALA A 287 23.57 -13.76 -7.84
N VAL A 288 22.70 -13.11 -7.07
CA VAL A 288 21.43 -12.53 -7.53
C VAL A 288 21.49 -11.02 -7.30
N VAL A 289 21.52 -10.26 -8.40
CA VAL A 289 21.62 -8.80 -8.38
C VAL A 289 20.36 -8.21 -9.00
N GLY A 290 19.75 -7.21 -8.36
CA GLY A 290 18.49 -6.66 -8.87
C GLY A 290 18.08 -5.30 -8.30
N ALA A 291 17.11 -4.72 -9.01
CA ALA A 291 16.52 -3.41 -8.79
C ALA A 291 15.01 -3.51 -9.04
N SER A 292 14.25 -4.00 -8.06
CA SER A 292 12.80 -4.23 -8.23
C SER A 292 11.98 -2.95 -7.94
N PRO A 293 11.03 -2.58 -8.83
CA PRO A 293 10.03 -1.55 -8.56
C PRO A 293 8.91 -2.02 -7.62
N GLU A 294 8.73 -3.33 -7.46
CA GLU A 294 7.53 -3.96 -6.90
C GLU A 294 7.84 -4.83 -5.68
N VAL A 295 6.86 -4.96 -4.77
CA VAL A 295 6.90 -5.84 -3.60
C VAL A 295 5.78 -6.88 -3.69
N LEU A 296 6.17 -8.16 -3.60
CA LEU A 296 5.25 -9.30 -3.51
C LEU A 296 4.34 -9.16 -2.28
N VAL A 297 4.93 -9.22 -1.09
CA VAL A 297 4.25 -9.04 0.20
C VAL A 297 5.22 -8.45 1.21
N ARG A 298 4.69 -7.71 2.18
CA ARG A 298 5.40 -7.22 3.35
C ARG A 298 4.49 -7.33 4.57
N VAL A 299 4.95 -8.02 5.60
CA VAL A 299 4.24 -8.22 6.87
C VAL A 299 4.96 -7.41 7.96
N GLU A 300 4.22 -6.65 8.75
CA GLU A 300 4.75 -5.85 9.86
C GLU A 300 3.84 -5.98 11.10
N GLY A 301 4.12 -6.97 11.96
CA GLY A 301 3.17 -7.38 13.00
C GLY A 301 1.94 -8.02 12.33
N ASP A 302 0.75 -7.53 12.66
CA ASP A 302 -0.52 -8.01 12.08
C ASP A 302 -0.89 -7.30 10.76
N ASP A 303 -0.13 -6.28 10.34
CA ASP A 303 -0.34 -5.56 9.07
C ASP A 303 0.24 -6.35 7.88
N VAL A 304 -0.60 -6.72 6.92
CA VAL A 304 -0.16 -7.28 5.62
C VAL A 304 -0.34 -6.27 4.50
N LEU A 305 0.74 -6.04 3.74
CA LEU A 305 0.79 -5.07 2.63
C LEU A 305 1.27 -5.72 1.32
N VAL A 306 0.54 -5.47 0.25
CA VAL A 306 0.95 -5.77 -1.14
C VAL A 306 0.80 -4.51 -2.00
N ARG A 307 1.64 -4.35 -3.04
CA ARG A 307 1.60 -3.19 -3.97
C ARG A 307 1.67 -3.64 -5.44
N PRO A 308 0.61 -4.27 -5.99
CA PRO A 308 0.66 -4.74 -7.37
C PRO A 308 0.75 -3.57 -8.36
N ILE A 309 1.64 -3.69 -9.33
CA ILE A 309 1.87 -2.72 -10.41
C ILE A 309 1.12 -3.14 -11.67
N ALA A 310 0.46 -2.21 -12.34
CA ALA A 310 -0.33 -2.48 -13.54
C ALA A 310 -0.10 -1.42 -14.62
N GLY A 311 0.89 -1.68 -15.47
CA GLY A 311 1.24 -0.87 -16.64
C GLY A 311 2.33 0.17 -16.37
N THR A 312 3.19 0.34 -17.37
CA THR A 312 4.28 1.32 -17.44
C THR A 312 4.13 2.24 -18.65
N ARG A 313 4.83 3.37 -18.58
CA ARG A 313 5.17 4.24 -19.72
C ARG A 313 6.62 4.70 -19.53
N PRO A 314 7.39 4.82 -20.62
CA PRO A 314 8.69 5.46 -20.57
C PRO A 314 8.53 6.92 -20.12
N ARG A 315 9.54 7.46 -19.44
CA ARG A 315 9.57 8.88 -19.07
C ARG A 315 9.60 9.78 -20.30
N GLY A 316 8.92 10.93 -20.21
CA GLY A 316 8.94 11.93 -21.28
C GLY A 316 10.23 12.76 -21.26
N ALA A 317 10.79 13.04 -22.43
CA ALA A 317 12.02 13.82 -22.60
C ALA A 317 11.93 15.30 -22.13
N THR A 318 10.74 15.77 -21.73
CA THR A 318 10.52 17.05 -21.05
C THR A 318 9.44 16.87 -19.98
N PRO A 319 9.38 17.71 -18.92
CA PRO A 319 8.32 17.62 -17.90
C PRO A 319 6.90 17.71 -18.46
N ALA A 320 6.70 18.43 -19.58
CA ALA A 320 5.41 18.50 -20.25
C ALA A 320 5.05 17.20 -21.00
N ALA A 321 6.03 16.60 -21.70
CA ALA A 321 5.86 15.30 -22.34
C ALA A 321 5.67 14.17 -21.30
N ASP A 322 6.37 14.25 -20.16
CA ASP A 322 6.25 13.30 -19.06
C ASP A 322 4.89 13.40 -18.37
N ALA A 323 4.40 14.62 -18.13
CA ALA A 323 3.03 14.85 -17.67
C ALA A 323 1.97 14.35 -18.66
N ALA A 324 2.21 14.49 -19.98
CA ALA A 324 1.32 13.97 -21.02
C ALA A 324 1.33 12.43 -21.11
N LEU A 325 2.49 11.78 -21.04
CA LEU A 325 2.61 10.32 -21.00
C LEU A 325 2.04 9.73 -19.70
N ALA A 326 2.20 10.43 -18.57
CA ALA A 326 1.58 10.06 -17.31
C ALA A 326 0.07 10.38 -17.27
N ALA A 327 -0.43 11.26 -18.13
CA ALA A 327 -1.86 11.44 -18.36
C ALA A 327 -2.40 10.31 -19.26
N ASP A 328 -1.73 9.97 -20.37
CA ASP A 328 -2.06 8.82 -21.21
C ASP A 328 -2.06 7.51 -20.42
N ALA A 329 -1.06 7.26 -19.56
CA ALA A 329 -1.04 6.08 -18.68
C ALA A 329 -2.32 5.93 -17.82
N ALA A 330 -2.97 7.05 -17.48
CA ALA A 330 -4.17 7.10 -16.66
C ALA A 330 -5.49 7.28 -17.44
N LEU A 331 -5.42 7.75 -18.70
CA LEU A 331 -6.56 8.04 -19.59
C LEU A 331 -6.76 6.98 -20.67
N ALA A 332 -5.70 6.28 -21.08
CA ALA A 332 -5.79 5.15 -21.99
C ALA A 332 -6.80 4.14 -21.40
N PRO A 333 -7.75 3.64 -22.21
CA PRO A 333 -8.68 2.63 -21.74
C PRO A 333 -7.86 1.41 -21.33
N ARG A 334 -7.79 1.13 -20.00
CA ARG A 334 -7.06 -0.01 -19.42
C ARG A 334 -7.24 -1.22 -20.34
N ALA A 335 -6.17 -1.72 -20.95
CA ALA A 335 -6.22 -2.50 -22.21
C ALA A 335 -7.16 -3.73 -22.13
N SER A 336 -8.46 -3.50 -22.34
CA SER A 336 -9.59 -4.27 -21.77
C SER A 336 -9.55 -4.67 -20.27
N VAL A 337 -8.42 -4.58 -19.55
CA VAL A 337 -8.28 -5.03 -18.15
C VAL A 337 -9.01 -4.10 -17.16
N ARG A 338 -10.30 -4.36 -16.96
CA ARG A 338 -10.85 -4.35 -15.60
C ARG A 338 -10.23 -5.54 -14.85
N PRO A 339 -9.72 -5.39 -13.62
CA PRO A 339 -9.64 -6.55 -12.74
C PRO A 339 -11.07 -7.10 -12.59
N PRO A 340 -11.28 -8.42 -12.53
CA PRO A 340 -12.62 -8.99 -12.43
C PRO A 340 -13.38 -8.41 -11.24
N ARG A 341 -14.71 -8.30 -11.36
CA ARG A 341 -15.59 -7.80 -10.28
C ARG A 341 -15.62 -8.73 -9.04
N VAL A 342 -14.83 -9.81 -9.05
CA VAL A 342 -14.67 -10.76 -7.95
C VAL A 342 -13.17 -10.98 -7.70
N GLY A 343 -12.72 -10.68 -6.48
CA GLY A 343 -11.75 -11.51 -5.78
C GLY A 343 -10.26 -11.45 -6.11
N GLY A 344 -9.75 -10.67 -7.08
CA GLY A 344 -8.33 -10.71 -7.52
C GLY A 344 -7.25 -10.56 -6.40
N PRO A 345 -6.70 -9.36 -6.13
CA PRO A 345 -5.77 -9.15 -4.98
C PRO A 345 -6.44 -9.38 -3.62
N ARG A 346 -7.78 -9.32 -3.58
CA ARG A 346 -8.55 -9.54 -2.37
C ARG A 346 -8.51 -10.99 -1.89
N ARG A 347 -8.51 -12.01 -2.77
CA ARG A 347 -8.43 -13.42 -2.34
C ARG A 347 -7.12 -13.66 -1.59
N ASP A 348 -5.99 -13.27 -2.15
CA ASP A 348 -4.66 -13.48 -1.54
C ASP A 348 -4.59 -12.84 -0.14
N ALA A 349 -4.98 -11.57 -0.03
CA ALA A 349 -5.06 -10.88 1.26
C ALA A 349 -6.10 -11.48 2.21
N THR A 350 -7.22 -12.01 1.70
CA THR A 350 -8.30 -12.66 2.50
C THR A 350 -7.90 -14.06 2.98
N VAL A 351 -7.09 -14.79 2.21
CA VAL A 351 -6.51 -16.07 2.63
C VAL A 351 -5.54 -15.85 3.78
N ILE A 352 -4.72 -14.80 3.71
CA ILE A 352 -3.72 -14.49 4.76
C ILE A 352 -4.35 -13.81 6.00
N THR A 353 -5.35 -12.92 5.82
CA THR A 353 -5.85 -12.04 6.92
C THR A 353 -7.37 -12.09 7.18
N GLY A 354 -8.10 -12.97 6.50
CA GLY A 354 -9.55 -13.13 6.69
C GLY A 354 -10.40 -12.06 5.97
N PRO A 355 -11.74 -12.09 6.17
CA PRO A 355 -12.70 -11.37 5.32
C PRO A 355 -12.74 -9.84 5.50
N ASP A 356 -12.06 -9.28 6.51
CA ASP A 356 -12.13 -7.86 6.87
C ASP A 356 -11.09 -6.97 6.14
N GLY A 357 -10.25 -7.55 5.28
CA GLY A 357 -9.13 -6.87 4.63
C GLY A 357 -9.52 -5.65 3.77
N ARG A 358 -8.72 -4.57 3.86
CA ARG A 358 -9.04 -3.25 3.28
C ARG A 358 -8.13 -2.90 2.10
N GLU A 359 -8.65 -2.09 1.20
CA GLU A 359 -8.01 -1.71 -0.06
C GLU A 359 -7.85 -0.18 -0.12
N GLN A 360 -6.67 0.31 -0.46
CA GLN A 360 -6.38 1.74 -0.63
C GLN A 360 -6.03 2.08 -2.09
N ALA A 361 -6.30 3.32 -2.47
CA ALA A 361 -6.22 3.77 -3.85
C ALA A 361 -4.79 3.78 -4.43
N CYS A 362 -4.70 3.71 -5.75
CA CYS A 362 -3.43 3.68 -6.47
C CYS A 362 -2.57 4.94 -6.26
N ALA A 363 -1.25 4.74 -6.23
CA ALA A 363 -0.24 5.78 -6.18
C ALA A 363 0.76 5.59 -7.33
N ARG A 364 1.35 6.69 -7.80
CA ARG A 364 2.47 6.68 -8.75
C ARG A 364 3.78 6.59 -7.96
N GLN A 365 4.77 5.88 -8.49
CA GLN A 365 6.12 5.84 -7.92
C GLN A 365 7.13 6.02 -9.07
N PRO A 366 7.87 7.14 -9.14
CA PRO A 366 8.82 7.36 -10.22
C PRO A 366 10.01 6.38 -10.18
N SER A 367 10.50 6.03 -11.36
CA SER A 367 11.88 5.61 -11.64
C SER A 367 12.49 6.62 -12.63
N PRO A 368 13.83 6.74 -12.73
CA PRO A 368 14.48 7.54 -13.76
C PRO A 368 14.14 7.11 -15.21
N HIS A 369 13.72 5.86 -15.45
CA HIS A 369 13.42 5.34 -16.80
C HIS A 369 11.92 5.05 -17.05
N ASP A 370 11.15 4.71 -16.01
CA ASP A 370 9.72 4.36 -16.13
C ASP A 370 8.83 5.04 -15.08
N ALA A 371 7.54 5.16 -15.37
CA ALA A 371 6.51 5.66 -14.46
C ALA A 371 5.39 4.61 -14.21
N PRO A 372 5.61 3.62 -13.33
CA PRO A 372 4.61 2.61 -12.99
C PRO A 372 3.39 3.13 -12.22
N LEU A 373 2.26 2.43 -12.39
CA LEU A 373 0.99 2.64 -11.68
C LEU A 373 0.76 1.54 -10.64
N ASN A 374 0.83 1.88 -9.35
CA ASN A 374 0.85 0.91 -8.24
C ASN A 374 -0.48 0.98 -7.47
N ALA A 375 -1.07 -0.15 -7.09
CA ALA A 375 -2.11 -0.18 -6.06
C ALA A 375 -1.51 -0.37 -4.65
N ARG A 376 -2.32 -0.27 -3.59
CA ARG A 376 -1.89 -0.63 -2.22
C ARG A 376 -3.04 -1.29 -1.44
N VAL A 377 -2.84 -2.53 -1.02
CA VAL A 377 -3.73 -3.21 -0.06
C VAL A 377 -3.10 -3.14 1.33
N VAL A 378 -3.91 -2.96 2.38
CA VAL A 378 -3.50 -3.00 3.79
C VAL A 378 -4.68 -3.55 4.60
N SER A 379 -4.48 -4.66 5.29
CA SER A 379 -5.47 -5.22 6.22
C SER A 379 -5.03 -5.03 7.68
N ASP A 380 -5.93 -4.49 8.50
CA ASP A 380 -5.78 -4.43 9.95
C ASP A 380 -6.10 -5.85 10.50
N GLY A 381 -5.08 -6.67 10.75
CA GLY A 381 -5.23 -8.09 11.07
C GLY A 381 -5.61 -8.41 12.52
N ARG A 382 -5.89 -9.70 12.77
CA ARG A 382 -5.73 -10.35 14.09
C ARG A 382 -4.37 -11.06 14.13
N PRO A 383 -3.82 -11.39 15.32
CA PRO A 383 -2.55 -12.11 15.46
C PRO A 383 -2.39 -13.26 14.47
N VAL A 384 -1.39 -13.13 13.59
CA VAL A 384 -1.07 -14.14 12.58
C VAL A 384 -0.49 -15.36 13.29
N HIS A 385 -1.26 -16.45 13.35
CA HIS A 385 -0.78 -17.71 13.89
C HIS A 385 0.34 -18.27 12.98
N ALA A 386 1.57 -18.29 13.50
CA ALA A 386 2.80 -18.55 12.75
C ALA A 386 2.94 -19.95 12.11
N ASP A 387 1.97 -20.84 12.29
CA ASP A 387 2.03 -22.24 11.85
C ASP A 387 1.23 -22.56 10.56
N ARG A 388 0.51 -21.59 9.93
CA ARG A 388 -0.17 -21.86 8.63
C ARG A 388 -0.11 -20.71 7.62
N GLN A 389 0.51 -21.03 6.48
CA GLN A 389 0.31 -20.45 5.15
C GLN A 389 0.40 -18.91 5.05
N LEU A 390 1.64 -18.42 4.97
CA LEU A 390 1.91 -17.25 4.12
C LEU A 390 1.60 -17.68 2.67
N ALA A 391 0.52 -17.16 2.08
CA ALA A 391 0.11 -17.51 0.72
C ALA A 391 1.01 -16.85 -0.34
N LEU A 392 2.26 -17.33 -0.44
CA LEU A 392 3.33 -16.86 -1.32
C LEU A 392 3.13 -17.33 -2.78
N HIS A 393 1.94 -17.11 -3.33
CA HIS A 393 1.74 -17.22 -4.78
C HIS A 393 2.54 -16.11 -5.49
N PRO A 394 3.18 -16.38 -6.65
CA PRO A 394 3.86 -15.33 -7.39
C PRO A 394 2.89 -14.22 -7.81
N ILE A 395 3.37 -12.96 -7.78
CA ILE A 395 2.54 -11.75 -7.94
C ILE A 395 1.61 -11.89 -9.15
N LYS A 396 0.37 -11.38 -9.06
CA LYS A 396 -0.58 -11.35 -10.20
C LYS A 396 -0.08 -10.55 -11.41
N THR A 397 1.00 -9.79 -11.26
CA THR A 397 1.81 -9.17 -12.33
C THR A 397 2.61 -10.20 -13.15
N LEU A 398 2.63 -11.48 -12.73
CA LEU A 398 3.39 -12.60 -13.32
C LEU A 398 2.56 -13.91 -13.48
N THR A 399 1.27 -13.94 -13.11
CA THR A 399 0.46 -15.18 -13.03
C THR A 399 -0.92 -15.08 -13.72
N GLN A 400 -1.60 -16.23 -13.89
CA GLN A 400 -2.88 -16.38 -14.60
C GLN A 400 -4.11 -16.23 -13.69
N GLN A 401 -5.31 -16.03 -14.27
CA GLN A 401 -6.60 -15.96 -13.54
C GLN A 401 -7.76 -16.56 -14.35
N ARG A 402 -8.54 -17.49 -13.78
CA ARG A 402 -9.71 -18.18 -14.41
C ARG A 402 -11.07 -17.52 -14.12
N LEU A 403 -12.06 -17.79 -14.97
CA LEU A 403 -13.47 -17.34 -14.88
C LEU A 403 -14.39 -18.31 -14.10
N ASP A 404 -15.52 -17.78 -13.61
CA ASP A 404 -16.64 -18.52 -13.00
C ASP A 404 -17.98 -17.86 -13.44
N PRO A 405 -18.94 -18.56 -14.07
CA PRO A 405 -19.89 -17.91 -15.00
C PRO A 405 -21.37 -17.87 -14.55
N THR A 406 -21.74 -17.08 -13.52
CA THR A 406 -23.17 -16.89 -13.16
C THR A 406 -23.63 -15.44 -12.89
N GLN A 407 -24.52 -14.97 -13.79
CA GLN A 407 -25.67 -14.07 -13.55
C GLN A 407 -25.48 -12.57 -13.20
N GLY A 408 -26.54 -11.81 -13.48
CA GLY A 408 -26.77 -10.41 -13.07
C GLY A 408 -27.99 -9.79 -13.77
N CYS A 409 -28.69 -8.83 -13.14
CA CYS A 409 -29.76 -8.06 -13.82
C CYS A 409 -30.15 -6.71 -13.16
N SER A 410 -31.23 -6.13 -13.68
CA SER A 410 -31.84 -4.79 -13.51
C SER A 410 -33.10 -4.84 -12.58
N ALA A 411 -33.84 -3.78 -12.17
CA ALA A 411 -33.61 -2.32 -12.00
C ALA A 411 -34.88 -1.52 -11.52
N ARG A 412 -34.74 -0.51 -10.63
CA ARG A 412 -35.63 0.71 -10.43
C ARG A 412 -37.06 0.47 -9.80
N HIS A 413 -37.84 1.44 -9.22
CA HIS A 413 -37.68 2.88 -8.83
C HIS A 413 -38.84 3.48 -7.95
N ARG A 414 -38.58 4.69 -7.34
CA ARG A 414 -39.40 5.94 -7.05
C ARG A 414 -40.98 5.88 -7.06
N ARG A 415 -41.82 6.62 -6.25
CA ARG A 415 -41.71 7.81 -5.33
C ARG A 415 -42.96 7.93 -4.34
N SER A 416 -43.50 9.01 -3.68
CA SER A 416 -43.28 10.50 -3.56
C SER A 416 -43.56 11.22 -2.15
N LEU A 417 -43.29 12.56 -2.01
CA LEU A 417 -43.41 13.52 -0.82
C LEU A 417 -44.67 14.45 -0.95
N PRO A 418 -45.06 15.44 -0.07
CA PRO A 418 -44.32 16.48 0.75
C PRO A 418 -44.88 16.71 2.20
N SER A 419 -44.77 17.82 2.98
CA SER A 419 -44.45 19.28 2.80
C SER A 419 -44.04 20.04 4.12
N SER A 420 -44.10 21.40 4.15
CA SER A 420 -43.88 22.37 5.28
C SER A 420 -44.53 23.73 4.94
N PRO A 421 -44.76 24.74 5.85
CA PRO A 421 -43.84 25.92 5.96
C PRO A 421 -43.88 26.87 7.23
N ALA A 422 -42.84 27.74 7.37
CA ALA A 422 -42.77 29.16 7.89
C ALA A 422 -43.37 29.65 9.24
N GLY A 423 -42.97 30.79 9.89
CA GLY A 423 -41.75 31.65 9.78
C GLY A 423 -41.87 33.16 10.19
N ARG A 424 -40.78 33.79 10.71
CA ARG A 424 -40.44 35.28 10.76
C ARG A 424 -41.26 36.25 11.71
N PRO A 425 -40.91 37.57 11.90
CA PRO A 425 -39.60 38.24 12.14
C PRO A 425 -39.55 39.49 13.13
N MET A 426 -38.33 39.87 13.58
CA MET A 426 -37.72 41.23 13.88
C MET A 426 -38.46 42.48 14.46
N LEU A 427 -37.74 43.24 15.34
CA LEU A 427 -37.48 44.72 15.24
C LEU A 427 -36.28 45.20 16.14
N ARG A 428 -35.97 46.51 16.23
CA ARG A 428 -34.71 47.12 16.80
C ARG A 428 -34.91 48.09 17.99
N GLY A 429 -33.86 48.33 18.79
CA GLY A 429 -33.70 49.54 19.64
C GLY A 429 -32.41 49.62 20.51
N ASP A 430 -31.55 50.60 20.21
CA ASP A 430 -30.57 51.36 21.03
C ASP A 430 -29.51 50.72 21.98
N MET A 431 -28.56 51.57 22.40
CA MET A 431 -27.30 51.34 23.16
C MET A 431 -26.91 52.68 23.84
N PRO A 432 -26.26 52.73 25.04
CA PRO A 432 -24.87 52.27 25.16
C PRO A 432 -24.35 51.78 26.56
N SER A 433 -23.08 51.35 26.54
CA SER A 433 -22.09 51.25 27.65
C SER A 433 -22.04 49.98 28.54
N SER A 434 -20.79 49.54 28.78
CA SER A 434 -20.27 48.62 29.81
C SER A 434 -21.13 47.44 30.29
N ASP A 435 -21.26 46.39 29.48
CA ASP A 435 -20.59 45.08 29.71
C ASP A 435 -21.14 44.05 28.73
N HIS A 436 -20.38 43.60 27.71
CA HIS A 436 -20.62 42.38 26.89
C HIS A 436 -19.47 42.14 25.85
N PRO A 437 -19.35 40.98 25.16
CA PRO A 437 -18.16 40.13 25.34
C PRO A 437 -17.08 40.22 24.24
N ARG A 438 -16.10 39.29 24.27
CA ARG A 438 -14.93 39.15 23.36
C ARG A 438 -15.25 38.86 21.86
N HIS A 439 -16.39 39.28 21.37
CA HIS A 439 -16.90 38.97 20.03
C HIS A 439 -16.13 39.63 18.86
N PRO A 440 -15.85 40.96 18.83
CA PRO A 440 -15.37 41.62 17.63
C PRO A 440 -14.06 41.06 17.03
N GLN A 441 -13.18 40.50 17.86
CA GLN A 441 -11.94 39.86 17.43
C GLN A 441 -12.16 38.39 17.02
N GLN A 442 -13.06 37.66 17.69
CA GLN A 442 -13.45 36.31 17.27
C GLN A 442 -14.21 36.31 15.95
N ASP A 443 -15.10 37.27 15.73
CA ASP A 443 -15.93 37.32 14.51
C ASP A 443 -15.11 37.79 13.29
N ARG A 444 -14.12 38.69 13.46
CA ARG A 444 -13.10 38.98 12.43
C ARG A 444 -12.19 37.78 12.15
N SER A 445 -11.80 37.03 13.18
CA SER A 445 -11.01 35.80 13.04
C SER A 445 -11.80 34.70 12.30
N ARG A 446 -13.09 34.53 12.61
CA ARG A 446 -14.01 33.64 11.90
C ARG A 446 -14.16 34.05 10.44
N ALA A 447 -14.49 35.30 10.14
CA ALA A 447 -14.59 35.79 8.77
C ALA A 447 -13.29 35.56 7.97
N THR A 448 -12.12 35.67 8.62
CA THR A 448 -10.81 35.38 8.00
C THR A 448 -10.63 33.88 7.74
N VAL A 449 -10.99 33.02 8.69
CA VAL A 449 -11.00 31.55 8.54
C VAL A 449 -11.97 31.10 7.45
N ASP A 450 -13.20 31.61 7.45
CA ASP A 450 -14.23 31.27 6.45
C ASP A 450 -13.80 31.71 5.04
N ALA A 451 -13.23 32.90 4.88
CA ALA A 451 -12.69 33.37 3.60
C ALA A 451 -11.53 32.50 3.09
N ILE A 452 -10.63 32.03 3.96
CA ILE A 452 -9.56 31.10 3.60
C ILE A 452 -10.13 29.74 3.18
N LEU A 453 -11.15 29.24 3.88
CA LEU A 453 -11.82 27.98 3.55
C LEU A 453 -12.60 28.07 2.23
N ASP A 454 -13.32 29.17 1.98
CA ASP A 454 -14.07 29.40 0.75
C ASP A 454 -13.13 29.52 -0.46
N ALA A 455 -12.05 30.29 -0.33
CA ALA A 455 -11.02 30.41 -1.35
C ALA A 455 -10.34 29.06 -1.66
N ALA A 456 -10.02 28.28 -0.61
CA ALA A 456 -9.44 26.95 -0.78
C ALA A 456 -10.41 26.01 -1.50
N ALA A 457 -11.68 25.97 -1.11
CA ALA A 457 -12.68 25.12 -1.75
C ALA A 457 -12.94 25.51 -3.22
N SER A 458 -13.03 26.81 -3.53
CA SER A 458 -13.18 27.30 -4.90
C SER A 458 -12.00 26.88 -5.78
N LEU A 459 -10.76 27.08 -5.31
CA LEU A 459 -9.56 26.67 -6.03
C LEU A 459 -9.46 25.15 -6.21
N LEU A 460 -9.94 24.36 -5.24
CA LEU A 460 -10.02 22.90 -5.36
C LEU A 460 -11.03 22.44 -6.41
N ALA A 461 -12.14 23.18 -6.60
CA ALA A 461 -13.11 22.94 -7.65
C ALA A 461 -12.64 23.41 -9.04
N GLU A 462 -11.88 24.51 -9.11
CA GLU A 462 -11.39 25.12 -10.36
C GLU A 462 -10.13 24.45 -10.92
N LEU A 463 -9.15 24.15 -10.05
CA LEU A 463 -7.77 23.80 -10.42
C LEU A 463 -7.33 22.43 -9.86
N GLY A 464 -8.20 21.76 -9.10
CA GLY A 464 -7.89 20.54 -8.39
C GLY A 464 -6.85 20.71 -7.27
N PRO A 465 -6.49 19.61 -6.58
CA PRO A 465 -5.61 19.68 -5.41
C PRO A 465 -4.13 19.94 -5.74
N THR A 466 -3.70 19.64 -6.96
CA THR A 466 -2.36 19.95 -7.49
C THR A 466 -2.22 21.42 -7.88
N GLY A 467 -3.26 22.02 -8.46
CA GLY A 467 -3.28 23.45 -8.79
C GLY A 467 -3.49 24.37 -7.57
N THR A 468 -3.97 23.83 -6.44
CA THR A 468 -4.26 24.59 -5.22
C THR A 468 -3.04 24.70 -4.30
N THR A 469 -2.41 25.88 -4.26
CA THR A 469 -1.27 26.20 -3.39
C THR A 469 -1.66 27.22 -2.31
N ASN A 470 -0.97 27.23 -1.16
CA ASN A 470 -1.25 28.20 -0.09
C ASN A 470 -1.13 29.66 -0.57
N ASN A 471 -0.24 29.93 -1.53
CA ASN A 471 -0.09 31.26 -2.13
C ASN A 471 -1.36 31.68 -2.89
N ARG A 472 -1.89 30.80 -3.75
CA ARG A 472 -3.15 31.03 -4.48
C ARG A 472 -4.35 31.15 -3.54
N ILE A 473 -4.38 30.38 -2.45
CA ILE A 473 -5.43 30.49 -1.42
C ILE A 473 -5.35 31.85 -0.73
N ALA A 474 -4.15 32.32 -0.36
CA ALA A 474 -3.96 33.60 0.30
C ALA A 474 -4.39 34.77 -0.60
N GLU A 475 -3.94 34.74 -1.85
CA GLU A 475 -4.32 35.66 -2.93
C GLU A 475 -5.84 35.70 -3.13
N ARG A 476 -6.49 34.53 -3.33
CA ARG A 476 -7.94 34.43 -3.57
C ARG A 476 -8.79 34.81 -2.35
N ALA A 477 -8.31 34.60 -1.13
CA ALA A 477 -8.98 35.01 0.11
C ALA A 477 -8.73 36.48 0.48
N GLY A 478 -7.82 37.19 -0.21
CA GLY A 478 -7.42 38.55 0.15
C GLY A 478 -6.63 38.65 1.47
N VAL A 479 -5.93 37.59 1.87
CA VAL A 479 -5.17 37.52 3.14
C VAL A 479 -3.67 37.35 2.92
N SER A 480 -2.88 37.56 3.97
CA SER A 480 -1.45 37.23 3.91
C SER A 480 -1.23 35.70 3.98
N LEU A 481 -0.17 35.20 3.35
CA LEU A 481 0.26 33.79 3.52
C LEU A 481 0.50 33.44 5.00
N ARG A 482 1.00 34.41 5.80
CA ARG A 482 1.17 34.27 7.25
C ARG A 482 -0.16 34.05 7.98
N SER A 483 -1.28 34.59 7.48
CA SER A 483 -2.61 34.38 8.06
C SER A 483 -3.06 32.92 7.94
N ILE A 484 -2.77 32.24 6.82
CA ILE A 484 -3.05 30.81 6.66
C ILE A 484 -2.23 29.98 7.65
N HIS A 485 -0.92 30.26 7.77
CA HIS A 485 -0.08 29.57 8.74
C HIS A 485 -0.45 29.89 10.20
N TYR A 486 -0.99 31.07 10.49
CA TYR A 486 -1.48 31.43 11.82
C TYR A 486 -2.76 30.68 12.22
N HIS A 487 -3.72 30.54 11.29
CA HIS A 487 -5.00 29.88 11.60
C HIS A 487 -4.97 28.35 11.47
N PHE A 488 -4.10 27.79 10.63
CA PHE A 488 -4.07 26.35 10.33
C PHE A 488 -2.70 25.68 10.59
N GLY A 489 -1.60 26.43 10.62
CA GLY A 489 -0.25 25.86 10.74
C GLY A 489 0.23 25.17 9.46
N ASP A 490 -0.36 24.03 9.12
CA ASP A 490 -0.03 23.22 7.94
C ASP A 490 -1.20 23.04 6.95
N LYS A 491 -0.90 22.49 5.76
CA LYS A 491 -1.91 22.24 4.71
C LYS A 491 -2.87 21.09 5.05
N LYS A 492 -2.53 20.20 6.00
CA LYS A 492 -3.43 19.11 6.44
C LYS A 492 -4.52 19.64 7.35
N ALA A 493 -4.19 20.53 8.29
CA ALA A 493 -5.15 21.15 9.20
C ALA A 493 -6.19 22.00 8.45
N LEU A 494 -5.77 22.71 7.40
CA LEU A 494 -6.68 23.39 6.47
C LEU A 494 -7.65 22.41 5.81
N TYR A 495 -7.15 21.26 5.32
CA TYR A 495 -8.00 20.22 4.72
C TYR A 495 -8.90 19.51 5.74
N ARG A 496 -8.47 19.31 6.99
CA ARG A 496 -9.32 18.81 8.09
C ARG A 496 -10.48 19.77 8.37
N ALA A 497 -10.20 21.06 8.53
CA ALA A 497 -11.22 22.08 8.75
C ALA A 497 -12.24 22.19 7.58
N LEU A 498 -11.78 22.00 6.33
CA LEU A 498 -12.66 21.86 5.17
C LEU A 498 -13.54 20.60 5.26
N GLY A 499 -12.98 19.46 5.68
CA GLY A 499 -13.70 18.21 5.91
C GLY A 499 -14.75 18.30 7.02
N ASP A 500 -14.42 18.97 8.12
CA ASP A 500 -15.35 19.21 9.24
C ASP A 500 -16.50 20.12 8.81
N ARG A 501 -16.20 21.21 8.08
CA ARG A 501 -17.21 22.12 7.52
C ARG A 501 -18.10 21.42 6.48
N PHE A 502 -17.53 20.56 5.64
CA PHE A 502 -18.26 19.70 4.71
C PHE A 502 -19.21 18.75 5.44
N THR A 503 -18.70 18.00 6.43
CA THR A 503 -19.49 17.05 7.21
C THR A 503 -20.59 17.76 8.00
N ALA A 504 -20.36 18.96 8.54
CA ALA A 504 -21.38 19.76 9.21
C ALA A 504 -22.52 20.16 8.24
N ALA A 505 -22.21 20.61 7.02
CA ALA A 505 -23.20 20.96 6.01
C ALA A 505 -24.00 19.75 5.51
N MET A 506 -23.34 18.61 5.32
CA MET A 506 -24.00 17.36 4.90
C MET A 506 -24.87 16.78 6.03
N ARG A 507 -24.41 16.83 7.28
CA ARG A 507 -25.21 16.50 8.48
C ARG A 507 -26.44 17.39 8.60
N ALA A 508 -26.29 18.71 8.43
CA ALA A 508 -27.43 19.64 8.43
C ALA A 508 -28.43 19.32 7.30
N THR A 509 -27.94 18.90 6.12
CA THR A 509 -28.78 18.46 4.99
C THR A 509 -29.57 17.19 5.33
N VAL A 510 -28.96 16.19 5.98
CA VAL A 510 -29.68 15.00 6.48
C VAL A 510 -30.71 15.41 7.55
N THR A 511 -30.30 16.15 8.57
CA THR A 511 -31.17 16.56 9.68
C THR A 511 -32.39 17.37 9.21
N ALA A 512 -32.21 18.26 8.22
CA ALA A 512 -33.32 19.01 7.62
C ALA A 512 -34.27 18.13 6.79
N ALA A 513 -33.78 17.01 6.24
CA ALA A 513 -34.59 16.04 5.50
C ALA A 513 -35.37 15.09 6.42
N VAL A 514 -34.85 14.75 7.61
CA VAL A 514 -35.45 13.76 8.54
C VAL A 514 -36.95 13.98 8.80
N PRO A 515 -37.45 15.19 9.14
CA PRO A 515 -38.88 15.39 9.41
C PRO A 515 -39.78 15.11 8.20
N GLN A 516 -39.32 15.48 7.00
CA GLN A 516 -40.04 15.21 5.74
C GLN A 516 -39.93 13.73 5.35
N MET A 517 -38.81 13.09 5.69
CA MET A 517 -38.60 11.67 5.45
C MET A 517 -39.45 10.80 6.38
N ALA A 518 -39.64 11.17 7.65
CA ALA A 518 -40.35 10.36 8.64
C ALA A 518 -41.81 10.00 8.26
N THR A 519 -42.45 10.77 7.39
CA THR A 519 -43.83 10.52 6.89
C THR A 519 -43.88 9.78 5.55
N LEU A 520 -42.75 9.29 5.03
CA LEU A 520 -42.67 8.66 3.71
C LEU A 520 -42.91 7.13 3.75
N PRO A 521 -43.56 6.56 2.72
CA PRO A 521 -43.44 5.14 2.42
C PRO A 521 -41.97 4.75 2.23
N LEU A 522 -41.59 3.57 2.69
CA LEU A 522 -40.19 3.13 2.77
C LEU A 522 -39.45 3.21 1.41
N GLY A 523 -40.13 2.91 0.31
CA GLY A 523 -39.56 3.00 -1.03
C GLY A 523 -39.14 4.42 -1.43
N ARG A 524 -39.73 5.47 -0.81
CA ARG A 524 -39.41 6.89 -1.06
C ARG A 524 -38.27 7.40 -0.17
N LEU A 525 -38.06 6.80 1.01
CA LEU A 525 -37.05 7.23 1.99
C LEU A 525 -35.65 7.35 1.38
N LEU A 526 -35.11 6.25 0.85
CA LEU A 526 -33.76 6.25 0.27
C LEU A 526 -33.62 7.16 -0.97
N PRO A 527 -34.53 7.14 -1.96
CA PRO A 527 -34.49 8.08 -3.10
C PRO A 527 -34.42 9.56 -2.74
N GLU A 528 -34.96 9.99 -1.59
CA GLU A 528 -34.92 11.40 -1.19
C GLU A 528 -33.81 11.74 -0.21
N GLY A 529 -33.41 10.86 0.69
CA GLY A 529 -32.17 11.06 1.44
C GLY A 529 -31.00 11.24 0.48
N ILE A 530 -30.84 10.30 -0.45
CA ILE A 530 -29.82 10.36 -1.51
C ILE A 530 -30.10 11.52 -2.47
N GLY A 531 -31.36 11.85 -2.74
CA GLY A 531 -31.73 12.97 -3.61
C GLY A 531 -31.53 14.36 -3.03
N ALA A 532 -31.60 14.54 -1.71
CA ALA A 532 -31.25 15.77 -1.03
C ALA A 532 -29.73 15.95 -1.02
N LEU A 533 -28.98 14.90 -0.68
CA LEU A 533 -27.52 14.91 -0.66
C LEU A 533 -26.95 15.18 -2.06
N LEU A 534 -27.40 14.47 -3.11
CA LEU A 534 -26.91 14.70 -4.47
C LEU A 534 -27.26 16.09 -5.01
N ARG A 535 -28.43 16.65 -4.67
CA ARG A 535 -28.76 18.04 -5.01
C ARG A 535 -27.81 19.01 -4.32
N ARG A 536 -27.59 18.87 -3.01
CA ARG A 536 -26.67 19.74 -2.28
C ARG A 536 -25.26 19.72 -2.85
N LEU A 537 -24.75 18.55 -3.26
CA LEU A 537 -23.43 18.41 -3.90
C LEU A 537 -23.39 18.94 -5.34
N GLY A 538 -24.52 18.94 -6.06
CA GLY A 538 -24.66 19.57 -7.37
C GLY A 538 -24.77 21.09 -7.30
N GLU A 539 -25.46 21.62 -6.28
CA GLU A 539 -25.78 23.04 -6.10
C GLU A 539 -24.66 23.84 -5.40
N ASP A 540 -23.84 23.19 -4.57
CA ASP A 540 -22.83 23.84 -3.73
C ASP A 540 -21.38 23.63 -4.27
N PRO A 541 -20.74 24.64 -4.87
CA PRO A 541 -19.39 24.50 -5.42
C PRO A 541 -18.31 24.38 -4.34
N VAL A 542 -18.57 24.84 -3.10
CA VAL A 542 -17.64 24.69 -1.98
C VAL A 542 -17.61 23.23 -1.54
N LEU A 543 -18.77 22.60 -1.35
CA LEU A 543 -18.83 21.16 -1.06
C LEU A 543 -18.30 20.32 -2.22
N ARG A 544 -18.51 20.77 -3.47
CA ARG A 544 -17.93 20.15 -4.67
C ARG A 544 -16.39 20.17 -4.65
N GLY A 545 -15.79 21.31 -4.32
CA GLY A 545 -14.34 21.47 -4.22
C GLY A 545 -13.72 20.61 -3.12
N VAL A 546 -14.37 20.50 -1.95
CA VAL A 546 -13.91 19.60 -0.88
C VAL A 546 -13.96 18.14 -1.34
N LEU A 547 -15.01 17.70 -2.04
CA LEU A 547 -15.07 16.32 -2.56
C LEU A 547 -14.08 16.05 -3.70
N HIS A 548 -13.74 17.06 -4.52
CA HIS A 548 -12.61 16.97 -5.46
C HIS A 548 -11.27 16.76 -4.74
N ALA A 549 -11.11 17.30 -3.53
CA ALA A 549 -9.94 17.02 -2.69
C ALA A 549 -9.98 15.63 -2.05
N THR A 550 -11.15 15.11 -1.65
CA THR A 550 -11.30 13.75 -1.10
C THR A 550 -11.17 12.64 -2.16
N ALA A 551 -11.13 13.00 -3.44
CA ALA A 551 -10.84 12.05 -4.53
C ALA A 551 -9.35 11.64 -4.63
N LEU A 552 -8.48 12.22 -3.78
CA LEU A 552 -7.09 11.79 -3.57
C LEU A 552 -6.96 10.75 -2.44
N PRO A 553 -5.88 9.93 -2.41
CA PRO A 553 -5.70 8.85 -1.44
C PRO A 553 -5.76 9.30 0.03
N PRO A 554 -6.21 8.40 0.94
CA PRO A 554 -6.75 8.78 2.24
C PRO A 554 -5.70 9.39 3.18
N ARG A 555 -5.84 10.68 3.47
CA ARG A 555 -5.23 11.37 4.61
C ARG A 555 -6.24 12.31 5.26
N ASP A 556 -6.61 11.97 6.49
CA ASP A 556 -7.22 12.84 7.50
C ASP A 556 -8.68 13.33 7.30
N PHE A 557 -9.54 12.61 6.55
CA PHE A 557 -10.99 12.90 6.47
C PHE A 557 -11.85 12.04 7.41
N ALA A 558 -11.42 11.87 8.67
CA ALA A 558 -12.13 11.06 9.67
C ALA A 558 -13.59 11.48 9.93
N ALA A 559 -13.92 12.76 9.68
CA ALA A 559 -15.27 13.29 9.74
C ALA A 559 -16.19 12.77 8.62
N ILE A 560 -15.65 12.44 7.44
CA ILE A 560 -16.39 11.84 6.32
C ILE A 560 -16.61 10.35 6.60
N ASP A 561 -15.58 9.64 7.06
CA ASP A 561 -15.73 8.25 7.52
C ASP A 561 -16.75 8.12 8.68
N ALA A 562 -16.81 9.12 9.57
CA ALA A 562 -17.82 9.18 10.63
C ALA A 562 -19.24 9.39 10.07
N PHE A 563 -19.40 10.30 9.10
CA PHE A 563 -20.67 10.54 8.44
C PHE A 563 -21.15 9.32 7.62
N GLU A 564 -20.25 8.59 6.95
CA GLU A 564 -20.58 7.30 6.33
C GLU A 564 -21.04 6.27 7.36
N ARG A 565 -20.37 6.17 8.53
CA ARG A 565 -20.80 5.27 9.62
C ARG A 565 -22.18 5.62 10.16
N GLU A 566 -22.49 6.91 10.30
CA GLU A 566 -23.82 7.39 10.73
C GLU A 566 -24.90 7.07 9.70
N LEU A 567 -24.66 7.37 8.41
CA LEU A 567 -25.57 7.01 7.33
C LEU A 567 -25.79 5.49 7.24
N ALA A 568 -24.74 4.70 7.45
CA ALA A 568 -24.84 3.24 7.49
C ALA A 568 -25.59 2.74 8.73
N MET A 569 -25.46 3.40 9.89
CA MET A 569 -26.24 3.07 11.08
C MET A 569 -27.74 3.38 10.88
N LEU A 570 -28.07 4.55 10.32
CA LEU A 570 -29.45 4.93 9.99
C LEU A 570 -30.08 3.96 8.98
N LEU A 571 -29.33 3.53 7.96
CA LEU A 571 -29.80 2.52 7.00
C LEU A 571 -29.87 1.11 7.62
N ALA A 572 -28.98 0.74 8.54
CA ALA A 572 -29.06 -0.54 9.24
C ALA A 572 -30.33 -0.64 10.10
N MET A 573 -30.68 0.44 10.83
CA MET A 573 -31.95 0.57 11.57
C MET A 573 -33.15 0.46 10.61
N LEU A 574 -33.07 1.10 9.44
CA LEU A 574 -34.14 1.06 8.42
C LEU A 574 -34.35 -0.35 7.84
N ILE A 575 -33.28 -1.11 7.61
CA ILE A 575 -33.33 -2.51 7.18
C ILE A 575 -33.92 -3.41 8.29
N GLN A 576 -33.49 -3.22 9.55
CA GLN A 576 -34.00 -3.98 10.70
C GLN A 576 -35.50 -3.76 10.96
N ALA A 577 -35.97 -2.52 10.79
CA ALA A 577 -37.36 -2.13 11.02
C ALA A 577 -38.34 -2.70 9.98
N HIS A 578 -37.89 -3.10 8.78
CA HIS A 578 -38.78 -3.55 7.71
C HIS A 578 -38.65 -5.06 7.42
N PRO A 579 -39.72 -5.87 7.61
CA PRO A 579 -39.65 -7.32 7.48
C PRO A 579 -39.09 -7.83 6.14
N VAL A 580 -39.48 -7.23 5.01
CA VAL A 580 -39.02 -7.65 3.67
C VAL A 580 -37.53 -7.38 3.47
N LEU A 581 -37.01 -6.27 4.03
CA LEU A 581 -35.57 -5.97 3.98
C LEU A 581 -34.80 -6.88 4.94
N ARG A 582 -35.29 -7.06 6.18
CA ARG A 582 -34.66 -7.92 7.19
C ARG A 582 -34.51 -9.38 6.73
N VAL A 583 -35.46 -9.90 5.95
CA VAL A 583 -35.36 -11.25 5.35
C VAL A 583 -34.34 -11.30 4.21
N ARG A 584 -34.17 -10.22 3.45
CA ARG A 584 -33.22 -10.12 2.30
C ARG A 584 -31.80 -9.72 2.71
N CYS A 585 -31.63 -9.15 3.90
CA CYS A 585 -30.36 -8.71 4.45
C CYS A 585 -30.11 -9.34 5.82
N PRO A 586 -29.58 -10.58 5.88
CA PRO A 586 -29.31 -11.29 7.14
C PRO A 586 -28.35 -10.55 8.08
N ASP A 587 -27.42 -9.75 7.54
CA ASP A 587 -26.70 -8.71 8.28
C ASP A 587 -27.11 -7.30 7.76
N PRO A 588 -28.07 -6.64 8.44
CA PRO A 588 -28.47 -5.27 8.14
C PRO A 588 -27.34 -4.24 8.22
N ALA A 589 -26.38 -4.42 9.14
CA ALA A 589 -25.28 -3.48 9.33
C ALA A 589 -24.25 -3.60 8.20
N TRP A 590 -23.95 -4.82 7.74
CA TRP A 590 -23.10 -5.04 6.58
C TRP A 590 -23.76 -4.55 5.29
N SER A 591 -25.03 -4.92 5.04
CA SER A 591 -25.78 -4.43 3.87
C SER A 591 -25.86 -2.91 3.82
N ALA A 592 -26.07 -2.24 4.95
CA ALA A 592 -26.05 -0.78 5.02
C ALA A 592 -24.67 -0.17 4.73
N ARG A 593 -23.60 -0.71 5.32
CA ARG A 593 -22.21 -0.27 5.07
C ARG A 593 -21.83 -0.42 3.59
N VAL A 594 -22.21 -1.53 2.95
CA VAL A 594 -21.97 -1.77 1.52
C VAL A 594 -22.71 -0.74 0.65
N VAL A 595 -24.00 -0.49 0.93
CA VAL A 595 -24.81 0.48 0.18
C VAL A 595 -24.28 1.91 0.32
N VAL A 596 -23.95 2.35 1.53
CA VAL A 596 -23.45 3.71 1.77
C VAL A 596 -22.09 3.92 1.11
N ARG A 597 -21.14 2.98 1.26
CA ARG A 597 -19.83 3.05 0.60
C ARG A 597 -19.91 3.01 -0.92
N ALA A 598 -20.79 2.17 -1.48
CA ALA A 598 -21.03 2.16 -2.93
C ALA A 598 -21.60 3.50 -3.41
N ALA A 599 -22.56 4.08 -2.68
CA ALA A 599 -23.17 5.35 -3.03
C ALA A 599 -22.22 6.54 -2.92
N ALA A 600 -21.47 6.64 -1.81
CA ALA A 600 -20.49 7.69 -1.58
C ALA A 600 -19.32 7.57 -2.58
N GLY A 601 -18.73 6.38 -2.71
CA GLY A 601 -17.62 6.13 -3.64
C GLY A 601 -17.97 6.40 -5.10
N LEU A 602 -19.18 6.02 -5.56
CA LEU A 602 -19.65 6.40 -6.91
C LEU A 602 -19.89 7.90 -7.04
N THR A 603 -20.46 8.54 -6.03
CA THR A 603 -20.70 10.00 -6.05
C THR A 603 -19.39 10.78 -6.13
N VAL A 604 -18.40 10.44 -5.29
CA VAL A 604 -17.06 11.06 -5.33
C VAL A 604 -16.36 10.77 -6.66
N ARG A 605 -16.43 9.54 -7.17
CA ARG A 605 -15.75 9.17 -8.42
C ARG A 605 -16.36 9.81 -9.66
N THR A 606 -17.69 9.89 -9.75
CA THR A 606 -18.35 10.64 -10.82
C THR A 606 -18.08 12.13 -10.68
N LEU A 607 -18.10 12.69 -9.47
CA LEU A 607 -17.77 14.10 -9.28
C LEU A 607 -16.36 14.45 -9.78
N ALA A 608 -15.38 13.57 -9.53
CA ALA A 608 -13.99 13.79 -9.91
C ALA A 608 -13.68 13.57 -11.41
N LEU A 609 -14.65 13.14 -12.23
CA LEU A 609 -14.45 12.81 -13.66
C LEU A 609 -15.49 13.45 -14.58
N GLU A 610 -16.75 13.49 -14.15
CA GLU A 610 -17.95 13.89 -14.87
C GLU A 610 -18.83 14.74 -13.91
N PRO A 611 -18.32 15.86 -13.36
CA PRO A 611 -18.98 16.63 -12.29
C PRO A 611 -20.38 17.12 -12.68
N GLU A 612 -20.62 17.41 -13.96
CA GLU A 612 -21.90 17.80 -14.54
C GLU A 612 -22.98 16.69 -14.47
N LEU A 613 -22.61 15.43 -14.24
CA LEU A 613 -23.57 14.36 -13.96
C LEU A 613 -24.04 14.36 -12.51
N VAL A 614 -23.28 14.89 -11.56
CA VAL A 614 -23.66 14.88 -10.14
C VAL A 614 -24.80 15.87 -9.88
N GLY A 615 -25.76 15.46 -9.04
CA GLY A 615 -27.03 16.17 -8.86
C GLY A 615 -28.08 15.88 -9.93
N THR A 616 -27.69 15.40 -11.13
CA THR A 616 -28.67 15.13 -12.21
C THR A 616 -29.67 14.03 -11.84
N ASP A 617 -30.88 14.17 -12.38
CA ASP A 617 -31.95 13.18 -12.22
C ASP A 617 -31.58 11.80 -12.80
N ARG A 618 -30.70 11.79 -13.83
CA ARG A 618 -30.12 10.59 -14.46
C ARG A 618 -29.12 9.90 -13.55
N PHE A 619 -28.12 10.60 -13.00
CA PHE A 619 -27.16 9.99 -12.08
C PHE A 619 -27.86 9.44 -10.82
N ARG A 620 -28.80 10.20 -10.25
CA ARG A 620 -29.67 9.74 -9.16
C ARG A 620 -30.53 8.53 -9.56
N ALA A 621 -30.83 8.33 -10.84
CA ALA A 621 -31.56 7.15 -11.33
C ALA A 621 -30.67 5.91 -11.53
N GLU A 622 -29.41 6.09 -11.94
CA GLU A 622 -28.40 5.03 -11.97
C GLU A 622 -28.04 4.57 -10.56
N LEU A 623 -27.78 5.49 -9.63
CA LEU A 623 -27.43 5.14 -8.26
C LEU A 623 -28.56 4.40 -7.53
N MET A 624 -29.81 4.91 -7.59
CA MET A 624 -30.93 4.20 -6.95
C MET A 624 -31.22 2.84 -7.58
N ARG A 625 -30.91 2.64 -8.87
CA ARG A 625 -31.03 1.33 -9.52
C ARG A 625 -30.07 0.31 -8.91
N LEU A 626 -28.82 0.71 -8.66
CA LEU A 626 -27.80 -0.16 -8.08
C LEU A 626 -28.18 -0.60 -6.66
N ILE A 627 -28.71 0.32 -5.86
CA ILE A 627 -29.15 0.05 -4.48
C ILE A 627 -30.38 -0.87 -4.44
N ASP A 628 -31.38 -0.60 -5.29
CA ASP A 628 -32.60 -1.41 -5.39
C ASP A 628 -32.31 -2.83 -5.93
N GLY A 629 -31.35 -2.95 -6.86
CA GLY A 629 -30.82 -4.24 -7.33
C GLY A 629 -30.09 -5.02 -6.22
N TYR A 630 -29.27 -4.35 -5.41
CA TYR A 630 -28.59 -4.96 -4.25
C TYR A 630 -29.59 -5.50 -3.20
N PHE A 631 -30.73 -4.83 -3.01
CA PHE A 631 -31.84 -5.32 -2.18
C PHE A 631 -32.81 -6.29 -2.91
N GLY A 632 -32.40 -6.89 -4.04
CA GLY A 632 -33.16 -7.93 -4.74
C GLY A 632 -34.28 -7.39 -5.65
N GLY A 633 -34.07 -6.24 -6.29
CA GLY A 633 -34.85 -5.79 -7.46
C GLY A 633 -36.33 -5.47 -7.22
N SER A 634 -36.72 -5.16 -5.98
CA SER A 634 -38.11 -4.82 -5.64
C SER A 634 -38.23 -4.03 -4.33
N PHE A 635 -37.13 -3.50 -3.78
CA PHE A 635 -37.17 -2.78 -2.50
C PHE A 635 -38.05 -1.53 -2.60
N ILE A 636 -37.94 -0.78 -3.71
CA ILE A 636 -38.74 0.44 -3.87
C ILE A 636 -40.19 0.10 -4.25
N ALA A 637 -40.40 -0.89 -5.13
CA ALA A 637 -41.72 -1.28 -5.63
C ALA A 637 -42.60 -2.02 -4.61
N SER A 638 -42.00 -2.71 -3.63
CA SER A 638 -42.75 -3.46 -2.58
C SER A 638 -43.19 -2.61 -1.39
N ALA A 639 -43.00 -1.29 -1.46
CA ALA A 639 -43.26 -0.34 -0.37
C ALA A 639 -44.29 0.75 -0.71
N GLU A 640 -45.00 0.63 -1.83
CA GLU A 640 -46.23 1.39 -2.06
C GLU A 640 -47.42 0.67 -1.39
N PRO A 641 -48.35 1.40 -0.73
CA PRO A 641 -49.55 0.79 -0.18
C PRO A 641 -50.43 0.29 -1.33
N ARG A 642 -50.81 -0.99 -1.31
CA ARG A 642 -51.82 -1.53 -2.24
C ARG A 642 -53.12 -0.73 -2.09
N PRO A 643 -53.79 -0.33 -3.17
CA PRO A 643 -55.13 0.24 -3.07
C PRO A 643 -56.07 -0.78 -2.44
N VAL A 644 -56.83 -0.34 -1.44
CA VAL A 644 -57.89 -1.17 -0.85
C VAL A 644 -58.98 -1.32 -1.88
N GLN A 645 -59.15 -2.53 -2.42
CA GLN A 645 -60.35 -2.91 -3.15
C GLN A 645 -61.46 -3.14 -2.12
N GLY A 646 -62.57 -2.42 -2.29
CA GLY A 646 -63.85 -2.65 -1.60
C GLY A 646 -64.83 -3.39 -2.50
#